data_AF-A0A9E3Q7C6-F1
#
_entry.id   AF-A0A9E3Q7C6-F1
#
_cell.length_a   1.000
_cell.length_b   1.000
_cell.length_c   1.000
_cell.angle_alpha   90.00
_cell.angle_beta   90.00
_cell.angle_gamma   90.00
#
_symmetry.space_group_name_H-M   'P 1'
#
loop_
_entity.id
_entity.type
_entity.pdbx_description
1 polymer ?
#
loop_
_entity_poly.entity_id
_entity_poly.type
_entity_poly.pdbx_seq_one_letter_code
_entity_poly.pdbx_strand_id
1 'polypeptide(L)'
;MALPNLTITQIRELQAGIALHLEADLGYRSGSTSPHPLLPSPPEGLNRLLELARVEGQETFLIRLGIVPFISRAPQLWIQALRSPDPSSAWQVNPDLATALGLAEASLATTGQGGQPLTRDDLDFRLIQVSYIDVEGAIESLKGFGIETADSPAKVVLPVAFERLPIVARMPSPEGPKTALLGVDAQKGAAGFDLSMSPSLATALPPDPNLARSSQVLVYFHPDRPDQFTRVRRLLDEFIDRPARQIFIEGLILEISEEGLKELGVDWKYQEGGLELGAGNLLPGLPAASGTAGLTFDSLRDLDQQWVVRLRALVEEQKAEILSRPSVLTLNNRQATIRVGQEIPIATSSEAGIVKDANRISFNFKYLATGIALNIRPRITEDGNEVSMLVDTVVSAPIPGADLELRSSSGEVLASAPTVASRRVQTYTRIANNTPFIIGGLVNRQTTSIRRKVPLLGDIPYLGTFFRTRSTRTRKQEVIIVLTPHVLPEAESERAWGRYLPRDDAKFDDDGNVLFRSSYRIREEDVLDLSFLDRNERLNRYRDLARRVVERNFRLASRPPFNEFADGRVPGESILVERMIYEVVKRLSDSDPAWLDNRIAPDRIIFFSDQNAGGYDVQFLDRILAGFGDGLTAASFFTTQTNRALALTFRRGTDAITAGALTRNPIPEVSLIDCPDRTTWGELLWRWNQPEPDGTPRSTLLIHQPQDLVRLQRALLLREIINLNGGSSRVNRRNFSRGQVLLVPDENTLDTRLLDRRVAEHFLHTEHYYAAALRNIEATLAEIDRLLAESGSPNQP
;
A
#
# COMPACT_ATOMS: atom_id res chain seq x y z
N MET A 1 10.03 43.70 -29.22
CA MET A 1 9.34 44.77 -28.46
C MET A 1 8.14 44.18 -27.72
N ALA A 2 7.87 44.52 -26.46
CA ALA A 2 6.71 43.97 -25.72
C ALA A 2 5.39 44.56 -26.23
N LEU A 3 4.39 43.72 -26.48
CA LEU A 3 3.07 44.15 -26.96
C LEU A 3 2.10 44.38 -25.77
N PRO A 4 1.28 45.45 -25.82
CA PRO A 4 0.17 45.65 -24.88
C PRO A 4 -0.99 44.67 -25.17
N ASN A 5 -2.06 44.72 -24.37
CA ASN A 5 -3.25 43.87 -24.52
C ASN A 5 -4.05 44.25 -25.78
N LEU A 6 -3.64 43.71 -26.92
CA LEU A 6 -4.27 43.95 -28.22
C LEU A 6 -5.12 42.75 -28.63
N THR A 7 -6.24 43.01 -29.31
CA THR A 7 -7.05 41.97 -29.96
C THR A 7 -6.33 41.41 -31.20
N ILE A 8 -6.77 40.26 -31.69
CA ILE A 8 -6.22 39.68 -32.92
C ILE A 8 -6.38 40.63 -34.11
N THR A 9 -7.51 41.35 -34.15
CA THR A 9 -7.81 42.35 -35.19
C THR A 9 -6.86 43.52 -35.10
N GLN A 10 -6.62 44.07 -33.90
CA GLN A 10 -5.67 45.17 -33.69
C GLN A 10 -4.24 44.77 -34.03
N ILE A 11 -3.85 43.52 -33.77
CA ILE A 11 -2.56 42.97 -34.18
C ILE A 11 -2.43 42.94 -35.71
N ARG A 12 -3.48 42.50 -36.41
CA ARG A 12 -3.49 42.52 -37.89
C ARG A 12 -3.45 43.94 -38.44
N GLU A 13 -4.20 44.86 -37.85
CA GLU A 13 -4.21 46.28 -38.22
C GLU A 13 -2.83 46.92 -38.00
N LEU A 14 -2.16 46.57 -36.91
CA LEU A 14 -0.79 47.03 -36.63
C LEU A 14 0.19 46.50 -37.67
N GLN A 15 0.16 45.20 -37.97
CA GLN A 15 1.03 44.61 -39.01
C GLN A 15 0.74 45.19 -40.40
N ALA A 16 -0.54 45.37 -40.75
CA ALA A 16 -0.97 45.95 -42.01
C ALA A 16 -0.62 47.44 -42.12
N GLY A 17 -0.71 48.20 -41.02
CA GLY A 17 -0.35 49.62 -40.98
C GLY A 17 1.15 49.84 -41.14
N ILE A 18 1.98 49.00 -40.52
CA ILE A 18 3.44 48.99 -40.72
C ILE A 18 3.76 48.61 -42.17
N ALA A 19 3.12 47.56 -42.69
CA ALA A 19 3.31 47.14 -44.07
C ALA A 19 2.96 48.28 -45.04
N LEU A 20 1.80 48.91 -44.90
CA LEU A 20 1.35 49.98 -45.78
C LEU A 20 2.34 51.17 -45.81
N HIS A 21 2.90 51.57 -44.67
CA HIS A 21 3.92 52.63 -44.62
C HIS A 21 5.21 52.19 -45.32
N LEU A 22 5.65 50.95 -45.13
CA LEU A 22 6.84 50.41 -45.82
C LEU A 22 6.61 50.26 -47.34
N GLU A 23 5.39 49.93 -47.77
CA GLU A 23 5.01 49.89 -49.19
C GLU A 23 4.98 51.30 -49.80
N ALA A 24 4.43 52.29 -49.09
CA ALA A 24 4.27 53.66 -49.58
C ALA A 24 5.57 54.47 -49.58
N ASP A 25 6.34 54.43 -48.50
CA ASP A 25 7.53 55.29 -48.32
C ASP A 25 8.79 54.67 -48.93
N LEU A 26 8.89 53.34 -48.90
CA LEU A 26 10.10 52.61 -49.26
C LEU A 26 9.93 51.64 -50.44
N GLY A 27 8.72 51.45 -50.97
CA GLY A 27 8.45 50.63 -52.15
C GLY A 27 8.49 49.12 -51.92
N TYR A 28 8.33 48.65 -50.68
CA TYR A 28 8.16 47.23 -50.37
C TYR A 28 6.84 46.67 -50.96
N ARG A 29 6.74 45.35 -51.08
CA ARG A 29 5.49 44.66 -51.45
C ARG A 29 5.26 43.46 -50.54
N SER A 30 4.02 43.27 -50.09
CA SER A 30 3.57 42.09 -49.35
C SER A 30 3.54 40.85 -50.24
N GLY A 31 4.39 39.86 -49.93
CA GLY A 31 4.48 38.61 -50.67
C GLY A 31 5.89 38.01 -50.67
N SER A 32 5.97 36.68 -50.78
CA SER A 32 7.28 36.01 -50.80
C SER A 32 7.98 36.27 -52.14
N THR A 33 9.13 36.94 -52.08
CA THR A 33 10.12 36.82 -53.16
C THR A 33 10.66 35.40 -53.17
N SER A 34 10.87 34.85 -54.36
CA SER A 34 11.27 33.46 -54.65
C SER A 34 12.30 32.90 -53.65
N PRO A 35 12.22 31.60 -53.31
CA PRO A 35 13.00 31.01 -52.22
C PRO A 35 14.51 31.13 -52.49
N HIS A 36 15.14 32.09 -51.83
CA HIS A 36 16.60 32.20 -51.81
C HIS A 36 17.15 31.05 -50.94
N PRO A 37 18.07 30.22 -51.44
CA PRO A 37 18.49 28.97 -50.78
C PRO A 37 19.24 29.15 -49.45
N LEU A 38 19.54 30.39 -49.03
CA LEU A 38 20.31 30.73 -47.84
C LEU A 38 19.52 31.60 -46.84
N LEU A 39 18.20 31.65 -46.97
CA LEU A 39 17.34 32.44 -46.08
C LEU A 39 17.27 31.80 -44.68
N PRO A 40 17.61 32.52 -43.59
CA PRO A 40 17.51 31.98 -42.24
C PRO A 40 16.04 31.66 -41.90
N SER A 41 15.81 30.54 -41.23
CA SER A 41 14.49 30.18 -40.74
C SER A 41 14.05 31.13 -39.62
N PRO A 42 12.75 31.50 -39.55
CA PRO A 42 12.22 32.25 -38.42
C PRO A 42 12.31 31.42 -37.12
N PRO A 43 12.31 32.07 -35.94
CA PRO A 43 12.31 31.38 -34.65
C PRO A 43 11.08 30.48 -34.48
N GLU A 44 11.25 29.33 -33.81
CA GLU A 44 10.15 28.41 -33.51
C GLU A 44 9.10 29.08 -32.60
N GLY A 45 7.82 28.85 -32.90
CA GLY A 45 6.70 29.42 -32.13
C GLY A 45 6.26 30.83 -32.56
N LEU A 46 6.77 31.33 -33.70
CA LEU A 46 6.35 32.62 -34.26
C LEU A 46 4.91 32.53 -34.83
N ASN A 47 4.01 33.32 -34.25
CA ASN A 47 2.65 33.49 -34.74
C ASN A 47 2.60 34.64 -35.75
N ARG A 48 1.78 34.47 -36.80
CA ARG A 48 1.43 35.53 -37.78
C ARG A 48 2.63 36.20 -38.43
N LEU A 49 3.42 35.41 -39.15
CA LEU A 49 4.52 35.90 -39.98
C LEU A 49 3.98 36.72 -41.17
N LEU A 50 4.41 37.97 -41.29
CA LEU A 50 4.24 38.81 -42.47
C LEU A 50 5.61 39.05 -43.10
N GLU A 51 5.73 38.82 -44.41
CA GLU A 51 6.96 39.02 -45.18
C GLU A 51 6.75 40.12 -46.22
N LEU A 52 7.65 41.10 -46.22
CA LEU A 52 7.69 42.24 -47.12
C LEU A 52 9.02 42.21 -47.88
N ALA A 53 8.97 42.31 -49.20
CA ALA A 53 10.17 42.29 -50.02
C ALA A 53 10.22 43.48 -50.98
N ARG A 54 11.44 43.99 -51.21
CA ARG A 54 11.75 45.03 -52.20
C ARG A 54 12.95 44.57 -53.01
N VAL A 55 12.87 44.70 -54.33
CA VAL A 55 13.95 44.34 -55.25
C VAL A 55 14.41 45.59 -55.97
N GLU A 56 15.68 45.95 -55.82
CA GLU A 56 16.32 47.07 -56.52
C GLU A 56 17.52 46.53 -57.31
N GLY A 57 17.37 46.40 -58.63
CA GLY A 57 18.41 45.82 -59.49
C GLY A 57 18.65 44.33 -59.17
N GLN A 58 19.86 44.00 -58.69
CA GLN A 58 20.23 42.65 -58.21
C GLN A 58 20.15 42.50 -56.69
N GLU A 59 19.85 43.59 -55.96
CA GLU A 59 19.74 43.56 -54.50
C GLU A 59 18.30 43.22 -54.06
N THR A 60 18.18 42.33 -53.09
CA THR A 60 16.90 41.98 -52.46
C THR A 60 16.90 42.43 -51.01
N PHE A 61 15.91 43.25 -50.65
CA PHE A 61 15.63 43.65 -49.27
C PHE A 61 14.40 42.89 -48.77
N LEU A 62 14.51 42.33 -47.58
CA LEU A 62 13.45 41.55 -46.93
C LEU A 62 13.20 42.09 -45.52
N ILE A 63 11.94 42.28 -45.16
CA ILE A 63 11.49 42.60 -43.80
C ILE A 63 10.46 41.56 -43.40
N ARG A 64 10.65 40.96 -42.22
CA ARG A 64 9.76 39.98 -41.61
C ARG A 64 9.25 40.50 -40.28
N LEU A 65 7.95 40.37 -40.07
CA LEU A 65 7.26 40.77 -38.85
C LEU A 65 6.51 39.56 -38.29
N GLY A 66 6.59 39.33 -36.99
CA GLY A 66 5.82 38.27 -36.35
C GLY A 66 5.75 38.43 -34.83
N ILE A 67 4.94 37.62 -34.17
CA ILE A 67 4.75 37.67 -32.73
C ILE A 67 5.33 36.41 -32.10
N VAL A 68 6.16 36.60 -31.09
CA VAL A 68 6.70 35.51 -30.28
C VAL A 68 5.98 35.51 -28.93
N PRO A 69 5.10 34.52 -28.65
CA PRO A 69 4.53 34.33 -27.33
C PRO A 69 5.58 33.74 -26.39
N PHE A 70 5.56 34.16 -25.12
CA PHE A 70 6.42 33.61 -24.07
C PHE A 70 5.57 33.06 -22.93
N ILE A 71 6.06 32.02 -22.25
CA ILE A 71 5.34 31.35 -21.14
C ILE A 71 5.21 32.25 -19.91
N SER A 72 6.17 33.15 -19.68
CA SER A 72 6.29 33.95 -18.45
C SER A 72 6.42 35.46 -18.69
N ARG A 73 6.31 35.93 -19.93
CA ARG A 73 6.48 37.34 -20.32
C ARG A 73 5.40 37.74 -21.32
N ALA A 74 5.12 39.05 -21.40
CA ALA A 74 4.24 39.57 -22.44
C ALA A 74 4.75 39.18 -23.85
N PRO A 75 3.85 38.88 -24.80
CA PRO A 75 4.21 38.56 -26.16
C PRO A 75 5.05 39.68 -26.76
N GLN A 76 6.04 39.31 -27.57
CA GLN A 76 6.94 40.27 -28.18
C GLN A 76 6.78 40.32 -29.69
N LEU A 77 6.71 41.54 -30.24
CA LEU A 77 6.88 41.77 -31.66
C LEU A 77 8.34 41.50 -32.04
N TRP A 78 8.52 40.60 -33.00
CA TRP A 78 9.77 40.23 -33.63
C TRP A 78 9.83 40.86 -35.02
N ILE A 79 10.93 41.55 -35.30
CA ILE A 79 11.21 42.20 -36.58
C ILE A 79 12.58 41.72 -37.04
N GLN A 80 12.67 41.20 -38.26
CA GLN A 80 13.93 40.83 -38.89
C GLN A 80 14.01 41.50 -40.25
N ALA A 81 15.09 42.26 -40.49
CA ALA A 81 15.31 42.92 -41.77
C ALA A 81 16.66 42.48 -42.34
N LEU A 82 16.64 41.92 -43.55
CA LEU A 82 17.79 41.32 -44.23
C LEU A 82 17.96 41.95 -45.62
N ARG A 83 19.20 42.12 -46.05
CA ARG A 83 19.59 42.58 -47.39
C ARG A 83 20.52 41.56 -48.02
N SER A 84 20.26 41.16 -49.26
CA SER A 84 21.16 40.35 -50.08
C SER A 84 21.69 41.20 -51.24
N PRO A 85 23.01 41.45 -51.31
CA PRO A 85 23.61 42.21 -52.42
C PRO A 85 23.62 41.45 -53.76
N ASP A 86 23.57 40.13 -53.73
CA ASP A 86 23.63 39.25 -54.90
C ASP A 86 22.91 37.91 -54.60
N PRO A 87 22.23 37.24 -55.56
CA PRO A 87 21.46 36.01 -55.30
C PRO A 87 22.27 34.82 -54.75
N SER A 88 23.59 34.92 -54.72
CA SER A 88 24.52 33.91 -54.20
C SER A 88 25.23 34.30 -52.90
N SER A 89 25.08 35.55 -52.44
CA SER A 89 25.79 36.11 -51.28
C SER A 89 25.05 35.91 -49.96
N ALA A 90 25.78 36.00 -48.84
CA ALA A 90 25.20 35.91 -47.51
C ALA A 90 24.36 37.16 -47.16
N TRP A 91 23.26 36.96 -46.44
CA TRP A 91 22.38 38.04 -45.97
C TRP A 91 23.11 38.96 -44.98
N GLN A 92 22.98 40.27 -45.20
CA GLN A 92 23.48 41.33 -44.31
C GLN A 92 22.30 42.06 -43.63
N VAL A 93 22.59 42.86 -42.61
CA VAL A 93 21.56 43.64 -41.90
C VAL A 93 21.04 44.74 -42.83
N ASN A 94 19.72 44.80 -43.01
CA ASN A 94 19.07 45.85 -43.78
C ASN A 94 19.06 47.17 -42.98
N PRO A 95 19.53 48.31 -43.54
CA PRO A 95 19.48 49.61 -42.87
C PRO A 95 18.04 50.07 -42.54
N ASP A 96 17.03 49.58 -43.26
CA ASP A 96 15.61 49.94 -43.06
C ASP A 96 15.02 49.36 -41.75
N LEU A 97 15.79 48.56 -40.99
CA LEU A 97 15.39 48.03 -39.69
C LEU A 97 15.04 49.13 -38.68
N ALA A 98 15.82 50.21 -38.66
CA ALA A 98 15.60 51.33 -37.72
C ALA A 98 14.27 52.04 -38.01
N THR A 99 13.93 52.22 -39.28
CA THR A 99 12.67 52.80 -39.73
C THR A 99 11.49 51.89 -39.38
N ALA A 100 11.61 50.58 -39.61
CA ALA A 100 10.57 49.61 -39.25
C ALA A 100 10.32 49.54 -37.74
N LEU A 101 11.37 49.65 -36.91
CA LEU A 101 11.26 49.72 -35.45
C LEU A 101 10.57 51.02 -35.00
N GLY A 102 10.96 52.18 -35.56
CA GLY A 102 10.32 53.47 -35.23
C GLY A 102 8.84 53.52 -35.60
N LEU A 103 8.46 52.94 -36.75
CA LEU A 103 7.06 52.82 -37.16
C LEU A 103 6.26 51.89 -36.24
N ALA A 104 6.87 50.79 -35.78
CA ALA A 104 6.25 49.88 -34.83
C ALA A 104 6.01 50.55 -33.47
N GLU A 105 6.98 51.32 -32.97
CA GLU A 105 6.85 52.08 -31.73
C GLU A 105 5.76 53.16 -31.82
N ALA A 106 5.72 53.91 -32.92
CA ALA A 106 4.70 54.93 -33.15
C ALA A 106 3.28 54.31 -33.25
N SER A 107 3.13 53.21 -33.99
CA SER A 107 1.87 52.48 -34.12
C SER A 107 1.40 51.88 -32.80
N LEU A 108 2.33 51.42 -31.94
CA LEU A 108 1.99 50.90 -30.62
C LEU A 108 1.54 51.99 -29.65
N ALA A 109 2.13 53.18 -29.74
CA ALA A 109 1.72 54.34 -28.95
C ALA A 109 0.29 54.80 -29.27
N THR A 110 -0.15 54.68 -30.53
CA THR A 110 -1.51 55.04 -30.95
C THR A 110 -2.54 53.96 -30.64
N THR A 111 -2.19 52.68 -30.78
CA THR A 111 -3.12 51.55 -30.60
C THR A 111 -3.31 51.16 -29.13
N GLY A 112 -2.36 51.48 -28.25
CA GLY A 112 -2.36 51.08 -26.83
C GLY A 112 -3.41 51.75 -25.93
N GLN A 113 -4.27 52.64 -26.42
CA GLN A 113 -5.18 53.45 -25.57
C GLN A 113 -6.63 52.95 -25.44
N GLY A 114 -6.98 51.76 -25.93
CA GLY A 114 -8.31 51.21 -25.71
C GLY A 114 -8.42 49.75 -26.07
N GLY A 115 -8.43 48.87 -25.08
CA GLY A 115 -8.69 47.45 -25.28
C GLY A 115 -10.14 47.26 -25.70
N GLN A 116 -10.39 46.90 -26.96
CA GLN A 116 -11.70 46.44 -27.38
C GLN A 116 -12.02 45.10 -26.71
N PRO A 117 -13.30 44.83 -26.40
CA PRO A 117 -13.67 43.57 -25.76
C PRO A 117 -13.48 42.41 -26.74
N LEU A 118 -12.93 41.30 -26.25
CA LEU A 118 -12.53 40.14 -27.05
C LEU A 118 -13.76 39.38 -27.56
N THR A 119 -13.73 38.99 -28.82
CA THR A 119 -14.75 38.17 -29.47
C THR A 119 -14.39 36.67 -29.37
N ARG A 120 -15.29 35.78 -29.82
CA ARG A 120 -15.07 34.33 -29.76
C ARG A 120 -13.83 33.88 -30.52
N ASP A 121 -13.53 34.55 -31.63
CA ASP A 121 -12.42 34.22 -32.51
C ASP A 121 -11.06 34.66 -31.94
N ASP A 122 -11.08 35.51 -30.91
CA ASP A 122 -9.89 35.98 -30.19
C ASP A 122 -9.47 35.03 -29.05
N LEU A 123 -10.29 34.02 -28.72
CA LEU A 123 -10.07 33.11 -27.60
C LEU A 123 -9.67 31.72 -28.09
N ASP A 124 -8.68 31.13 -27.44
CA ASP A 124 -8.37 29.72 -27.55
C ASP A 124 -8.98 28.95 -26.37
N PHE A 125 -9.23 27.66 -26.55
CA PHE A 125 -9.84 26.81 -25.54
C PHE A 125 -9.11 25.48 -25.39
N ARG A 126 -8.92 25.04 -24.15
CA ARG A 126 -8.31 23.73 -23.83
C ARG A 126 -9.11 23.00 -22.79
N LEU A 127 -9.23 21.69 -22.97
CA LEU A 127 -9.85 20.79 -22.01
C LEU A 127 -8.81 20.30 -21.01
N ILE A 128 -9.16 20.35 -19.72
CA ILE A 128 -8.39 19.76 -18.63
C ILE A 128 -9.26 18.68 -17.99
N GLN A 129 -8.71 17.47 -17.84
CA GLN A 129 -9.35 16.39 -17.13
C GLN A 129 -8.97 16.46 -15.65
N VAL A 130 -9.98 16.42 -14.79
CA VAL A 130 -9.85 16.37 -13.33
C VAL A 130 -10.04 14.91 -12.90
N SER A 131 -9.18 14.41 -12.01
CA SER A 131 -9.07 12.97 -11.72
C SER A 131 -9.59 12.57 -10.34
N TYR A 132 -9.40 13.41 -9.32
CA TYR A 132 -9.62 13.09 -7.91
C TYR A 132 -10.74 13.91 -7.26
N ILE A 133 -11.08 15.07 -7.82
CA ILE A 133 -12.16 15.95 -7.34
C ILE A 133 -13.27 16.10 -8.38
N ASP A 134 -14.49 16.35 -7.91
CA ASP A 134 -15.64 16.68 -8.76
C ASP A 134 -15.42 18.03 -9.46
N VAL A 135 -15.97 18.17 -10.68
CA VAL A 135 -15.88 19.40 -11.47
C VAL A 135 -16.55 20.57 -10.76
N GLU A 136 -17.64 20.34 -10.03
CA GLU A 136 -18.30 21.38 -9.25
C GLU A 136 -17.40 21.90 -8.13
N GLY A 137 -16.79 21.00 -7.37
CA GLY A 137 -15.81 21.35 -6.34
C GLY A 137 -14.54 22.01 -6.91
N ALA A 138 -14.09 21.58 -8.08
CA ALA A 138 -12.96 22.20 -8.77
C ALA A 138 -13.27 23.64 -9.19
N ILE A 139 -14.45 23.90 -9.74
CA ILE A 139 -14.88 25.24 -10.17
C ILE A 139 -15.07 26.17 -8.98
N GLU A 140 -15.71 25.70 -7.90
CA GLU A 140 -15.84 26.49 -6.67
C GLU A 140 -14.47 26.85 -6.07
N SER A 141 -13.52 25.90 -6.09
CA SER A 141 -12.15 26.13 -5.63
C SER A 141 -11.43 27.16 -6.50
N LEU A 142 -11.53 27.05 -7.83
CA LEU A 142 -10.95 28.01 -8.78
C LEU A 142 -11.54 29.41 -8.64
N LYS A 143 -12.86 29.51 -8.39
CA LYS A 143 -13.53 30.77 -8.07
C LYS A 143 -12.98 31.39 -6.79
N GLY A 144 -12.67 30.58 -5.77
CA GLY A 144 -11.99 31.00 -4.55
C GLY A 144 -10.59 31.58 -4.79
N PHE A 145 -9.86 31.10 -5.81
CA PHE A 145 -8.57 31.64 -6.24
C PHE A 145 -8.67 32.91 -7.13
N GLY A 146 -9.88 33.43 -7.33
CA GLY A 146 -10.15 34.65 -8.12
C GLY A 146 -10.16 34.43 -9.63
N ILE A 147 -10.41 33.19 -10.09
CA ILE A 147 -10.60 32.88 -11.51
C ILE A 147 -12.09 33.01 -11.84
N GLU A 148 -12.39 33.56 -13.01
CA GLU A 148 -13.78 33.69 -13.46
C GLU A 148 -14.31 32.34 -13.98
N THR A 149 -15.52 31.99 -13.58
CA THR A 149 -16.10 30.66 -13.85
C THR A 149 -17.49 30.75 -14.47
N ALA A 150 -17.83 29.81 -15.37
CA ALA A 150 -19.14 29.69 -15.99
C ALA A 150 -19.72 28.27 -15.87
N ASP A 151 -21.05 28.16 -15.66
CA ASP A 151 -21.71 26.86 -15.48
C ASP A 151 -21.75 26.01 -16.75
N SER A 152 -21.55 26.62 -17.92
CA SER A 152 -21.62 25.95 -19.21
C SER A 152 -20.84 26.75 -20.25
N PRO A 153 -20.26 26.11 -21.29
CA PRO A 153 -19.60 26.81 -22.39
C PRO A 153 -20.56 27.77 -23.11
N ALA A 154 -21.87 27.49 -23.09
CA ALA A 154 -22.90 28.33 -23.69
C ALA A 154 -23.22 29.60 -22.89
N LYS A 155 -22.86 29.65 -21.60
CA LYS A 155 -23.12 30.79 -20.70
C LYS A 155 -21.94 31.77 -20.60
N VAL A 156 -20.86 31.54 -21.35
CA VAL A 156 -19.74 32.48 -21.42
C VAL A 156 -20.21 33.75 -22.14
N VAL A 157 -20.33 34.85 -21.38
CA VAL A 157 -20.84 36.12 -21.90
C VAL A 157 -19.76 36.78 -22.76
N LEU A 158 -19.91 36.70 -24.08
CA LEU A 158 -19.06 37.42 -25.05
C LEU A 158 -19.75 38.73 -25.45
N PRO A 159 -19.01 39.84 -25.66
CA PRO A 159 -17.55 39.95 -25.66
C PRO A 159 -16.95 40.18 -24.26
N VAL A 160 -15.74 39.64 -24.02
CA VAL A 160 -15.09 39.60 -22.69
C VAL A 160 -13.94 40.61 -22.61
N ALA A 161 -13.86 41.36 -21.51
CA ALA A 161 -12.71 42.22 -21.25
C ALA A 161 -11.46 41.38 -20.93
N PHE A 162 -10.29 41.79 -21.44
CA PHE A 162 -9.04 41.04 -21.26
C PHE A 162 -8.70 40.73 -19.79
N GLU A 163 -9.07 41.61 -18.86
CA GLU A 163 -8.83 41.47 -17.40
C GLU A 163 -9.62 40.32 -16.76
N ARG A 164 -10.68 39.86 -17.41
CA ARG A 164 -11.57 38.79 -16.94
C ARG A 164 -11.10 37.39 -17.33
N LEU A 165 -10.03 37.29 -18.13
CA LEU A 165 -9.41 36.01 -18.50
C LEU A 165 -8.38 35.57 -17.45
N PRO A 166 -8.24 34.27 -17.18
CA PRO A 166 -8.90 33.13 -17.85
C PRO A 166 -10.33 32.86 -17.34
N ILE A 167 -11.20 32.34 -18.22
CA ILE A 167 -12.55 31.88 -17.86
C ILE A 167 -12.59 30.36 -17.89
N VAL A 168 -13.15 29.76 -16.84
CA VAL A 168 -13.24 28.31 -16.70
C VAL A 168 -14.70 27.87 -16.75
N ALA A 169 -15.06 27.03 -17.72
CA ALA A 169 -16.41 26.54 -17.92
C ALA A 169 -16.53 25.03 -17.63
N ARG A 170 -17.61 24.64 -16.94
CA ARG A 170 -18.00 23.24 -16.77
C ARG A 170 -18.45 22.67 -18.11
N MET A 171 -17.96 21.49 -18.49
CA MET A 171 -18.54 20.76 -19.63
C MET A 171 -19.90 20.17 -19.23
N PRO A 172 -20.95 20.31 -20.05
CA PRO A 172 -22.24 19.71 -19.75
C PRO A 172 -22.12 18.19 -19.70
N SER A 173 -22.68 17.58 -18.65
CA SER A 173 -22.76 16.13 -18.55
C SER A 173 -23.75 15.58 -19.58
N PRO A 174 -23.44 14.50 -20.32
CA PRO A 174 -24.38 13.90 -21.25
C PRO A 174 -25.62 13.40 -20.48
N GLU A 175 -26.82 13.77 -20.97
CA GLU A 175 -28.12 13.38 -20.42
C GLU A 175 -28.40 11.88 -20.65
N GLY A 176 -27.64 10.98 -19.98
CA GLY A 176 -27.87 9.53 -20.00
C GLY A 176 -28.64 9.05 -18.76
N PRO A 177 -29.31 7.87 -18.80
CA PRO A 177 -29.96 7.29 -17.63
C PRO A 177 -28.91 6.95 -16.55
N LYS A 178 -29.26 7.17 -15.28
CA LYS A 178 -28.37 6.98 -14.11
C LYS A 178 -28.15 5.48 -13.87
N THR A 179 -27.24 4.86 -14.63
CA THR A 179 -26.76 3.51 -14.33
C THR A 179 -25.95 3.53 -13.04
N ALA A 180 -26.65 3.45 -11.91
CA ALA A 180 -26.06 3.02 -10.66
C ALA A 180 -25.55 1.59 -10.85
N LEU A 181 -24.46 1.22 -10.18
CA LEU A 181 -23.87 -0.13 -10.19
C LEU A 181 -24.75 -1.22 -9.55
N LEU A 182 -26.03 -0.92 -9.31
CA LEU A 182 -27.10 -1.85 -9.04
C LEU A 182 -28.28 -1.41 -9.91
N GLY A 183 -28.56 -2.19 -10.94
CA GLY A 183 -29.79 -2.04 -11.70
C GLY A 183 -30.96 -2.23 -10.74
N VAL A 184 -31.77 -1.20 -10.54
CA VAL A 184 -33.08 -1.01 -11.15
C VAL A 184 -33.42 0.45 -10.89
N ASP A 185 -33.56 1.25 -11.95
CA ASP A 185 -34.26 2.52 -11.85
C ASP A 185 -35.64 2.21 -11.28
N ALA A 186 -35.89 2.66 -10.05
CA ALA A 186 -37.23 2.68 -9.49
C ALA A 186 -38.11 3.52 -10.42
N GLN A 187 -38.75 2.86 -11.38
CA GLN A 187 -39.82 3.45 -12.15
C GLN A 187 -40.87 3.87 -11.14
N LYS A 188 -41.06 5.19 -11.00
CA LYS A 188 -42.29 5.74 -10.46
C LYS A 188 -43.43 5.33 -11.41
N GLY A 189 -43.96 4.13 -11.21
CA GLY A 189 -45.25 3.74 -11.73
C GLY A 189 -46.33 4.48 -10.95
N ALA A 190 -47.11 5.29 -11.65
CA ALA A 190 -48.41 5.71 -11.14
C ALA A 190 -49.29 4.46 -10.98
N ALA A 191 -50.03 4.40 -9.86
CA ALA A 191 -50.88 3.29 -9.40
C ALA A 191 -50.13 2.10 -8.78
N GLY A 192 -50.32 1.94 -7.47
CA GLY A 192 -49.64 0.93 -6.65
C GLY A 192 -50.07 -0.49 -6.96
N PHE A 193 -49.11 -1.32 -7.34
CA PHE A 193 -49.02 -2.76 -7.05
C PHE A 193 -47.55 -3.16 -7.32
N ASP A 194 -46.76 -3.30 -6.26
CA ASP A 194 -45.34 -3.70 -6.34
C ASP A 194 -45.24 -5.21 -6.07
N LEU A 195 -45.09 -5.99 -7.14
CA LEU A 195 -44.77 -7.42 -7.13
C LEU A 195 -43.37 -7.60 -7.71
N SER A 196 -42.34 -7.14 -6.98
CA SER A 196 -40.98 -7.62 -7.21
C SER A 196 -40.29 -7.90 -5.87
N MET A 197 -40.25 -9.18 -5.51
CA MET A 197 -39.37 -9.68 -4.44
C MET A 197 -37.93 -9.68 -4.96
N SER A 198 -37.32 -8.51 -4.96
CA SER A 198 -35.86 -8.36 -4.94
C SER A 198 -35.48 -8.11 -3.48
N PRO A 199 -34.46 -8.78 -2.91
CA PRO A 199 -34.02 -8.49 -1.54
C PRO A 199 -33.71 -7.00 -1.46
N SER A 200 -34.35 -6.32 -0.51
CA SER A 200 -34.30 -4.88 -0.34
C SER A 200 -32.85 -4.40 -0.36
N LEU A 201 -32.58 -3.58 -1.36
CA LEU A 201 -31.29 -3.05 -1.73
C LEU A 201 -30.44 -2.66 -0.52
N ALA A 202 -29.17 -3.08 -0.54
CA ALA A 202 -28.10 -2.34 0.11
C ALA A 202 -28.37 -0.84 -0.13
N THR A 203 -28.37 -0.04 0.94
CA THR A 203 -28.60 1.42 0.89
C THR A 203 -28.10 1.92 -0.44
N ALA A 204 -29.01 2.43 -1.29
CA ALA A 204 -28.61 3.01 -2.56
C ALA A 204 -27.43 3.90 -2.23
N LEU A 205 -26.23 3.53 -2.72
CA LEU A 205 -25.08 4.40 -2.58
C LEU A 205 -25.62 5.74 -3.05
N PRO A 206 -25.56 6.80 -2.20
CA PRO A 206 -26.02 8.10 -2.64
C PRO A 206 -25.41 8.29 -4.02
N PRO A 207 -26.21 8.60 -5.07
CA PRO A 207 -25.70 8.65 -6.42
C PRO A 207 -24.58 9.67 -6.41
N ASP A 208 -23.37 9.19 -6.19
CA ASP A 208 -22.19 10.01 -6.09
C ASP A 208 -22.02 10.41 -7.55
N PRO A 209 -22.19 11.69 -7.91
CA PRO A 209 -22.20 12.13 -9.29
C PRO A 209 -20.87 11.84 -10.02
N ASN A 210 -19.88 11.31 -9.28
CA ASN A 210 -18.51 11.07 -9.65
C ASN A 210 -18.27 9.80 -10.48
N LEU A 211 -19.27 8.95 -10.71
CA LEU A 211 -19.12 7.78 -11.57
C LEU A 211 -19.55 8.11 -13.02
N ALA A 212 -18.59 8.69 -13.75
CA ALA A 212 -18.47 8.72 -15.21
C ALA A 212 -19.26 9.77 -16.03
N ARG A 213 -19.43 11.02 -15.56
CA ARG A 213 -20.12 12.06 -16.35
C ARG A 213 -19.43 13.42 -16.28
N SER A 214 -18.65 13.72 -17.32
CA SER A 214 -17.90 14.97 -17.59
C SER A 214 -16.89 15.41 -16.51
N SER A 215 -15.87 14.62 -16.20
CA SER A 215 -14.71 15.03 -15.38
C SER A 215 -13.77 16.02 -16.10
N GLN A 216 -14.30 16.84 -17.00
CA GLN A 216 -13.54 17.75 -17.85
C GLN A 216 -14.01 19.18 -17.65
N VAL A 217 -13.03 20.07 -17.63
CA VAL A 217 -13.19 21.51 -17.48
C VAL A 217 -12.62 22.18 -18.72
N LEU A 218 -13.35 23.14 -19.28
CA LEU A 218 -12.93 23.91 -20.45
C LEU A 218 -12.36 25.25 -20.00
N VAL A 219 -11.11 25.53 -20.35
CA VAL A 219 -10.43 26.79 -20.01
C VAL A 219 -10.32 27.66 -21.25
N TYR A 220 -10.90 28.86 -21.20
CA TYR A 220 -10.77 29.91 -22.20
C TYR A 220 -9.63 30.85 -21.81
N PHE A 221 -8.72 31.08 -22.74
CA PHE A 221 -7.56 31.95 -22.55
C PHE A 221 -7.19 32.63 -23.88
N HIS A 222 -6.37 33.67 -23.82
CA HIS A 222 -5.88 34.34 -25.02
C HIS A 222 -4.68 33.57 -25.62
N PRO A 223 -4.64 33.25 -26.93
CA PRO A 223 -3.61 32.40 -27.53
C PRO A 223 -2.18 32.95 -27.35
N ASP A 224 -2.02 34.26 -27.37
CA ASP A 224 -0.71 34.91 -27.18
C ASP A 224 -0.29 35.03 -25.69
N ARG A 225 -1.12 34.55 -24.75
CA ARG A 225 -0.91 34.58 -23.28
C ARG A 225 -1.09 33.20 -22.64
N PRO A 226 -0.16 32.27 -22.89
CA PRO A 226 -0.22 30.91 -22.31
C PRO A 226 -0.01 30.89 -20.78
N ASP A 227 0.41 31.99 -20.17
CA ASP A 227 0.54 32.16 -18.71
C ASP A 227 -0.80 31.99 -18.00
N GLN A 228 -1.90 32.48 -18.60
CA GLN A 228 -3.25 32.36 -18.05
C GLN A 228 -3.66 30.90 -17.89
N PHE A 229 -3.48 30.09 -18.94
CA PHE A 229 -3.76 28.65 -18.91
C PHE A 229 -2.84 27.92 -17.93
N THR A 230 -1.55 28.25 -17.92
CA THR A 230 -0.55 27.61 -17.03
C THR A 230 -0.88 27.87 -15.56
N ARG A 231 -1.39 29.06 -15.21
CA ARG A 231 -1.85 29.39 -13.85
C ARG A 231 -3.01 28.50 -13.41
N VAL A 232 -4.02 28.31 -14.26
CA VAL A 232 -5.16 27.42 -13.96
C VAL A 232 -4.68 25.98 -13.79
N ARG A 233 -3.86 25.50 -14.73
CA ARG A 233 -3.30 24.14 -14.66
C ARG A 233 -2.51 23.91 -13.38
N ARG A 234 -1.63 24.86 -13.03
CA ARG A 234 -0.83 24.78 -11.79
C ARG A 234 -1.73 24.73 -10.55
N LEU A 235 -2.78 25.54 -10.48
CA LEU A 235 -3.70 25.52 -9.34
C LEU A 235 -4.45 24.19 -9.23
N LEU A 236 -4.87 23.63 -10.38
CA LEU A 236 -5.49 22.32 -10.44
C LEU A 236 -4.53 21.23 -9.93
N ASP A 237 -3.34 21.13 -10.53
CA ASP A 237 -2.36 20.08 -10.20
C ASP A 237 -1.81 20.23 -8.76
N GLU A 238 -1.50 21.45 -8.33
CA GLU A 238 -0.86 21.70 -7.05
C GLU A 238 -1.82 21.79 -5.88
N PHE A 239 -3.08 22.20 -6.01
CA PHE A 239 -3.92 22.47 -4.81
C PHE A 239 -5.29 21.78 -4.82
N ILE A 240 -5.86 21.54 -6.00
CA ILE A 240 -7.27 21.15 -6.12
C ILE A 240 -7.41 19.66 -6.42
N ASP A 241 -6.69 19.15 -7.42
CA ASP A 241 -6.79 17.78 -7.94
C ASP A 241 -5.69 16.86 -7.39
N ARG A 242 -5.65 16.70 -6.06
CA ARG A 242 -4.71 15.79 -5.39
C ARG A 242 -5.38 14.47 -4.99
N PRO A 243 -4.68 13.33 -5.04
CA PRO A 243 -5.21 12.07 -4.55
C PRO A 243 -5.52 12.16 -3.04
N ALA A 244 -6.72 11.74 -2.66
CA ALA A 244 -7.09 11.63 -1.26
C ALA A 244 -6.37 10.45 -0.61
N ARG A 245 -5.74 10.68 0.56
CA ARG A 245 -5.14 9.61 1.37
C ARG A 245 -6.19 8.56 1.76
N GLN A 246 -5.78 7.31 1.74
CA GLN A 246 -6.62 6.18 2.15
C GLN A 246 -6.38 5.84 3.62
N ILE A 247 -7.43 5.36 4.28
CA ILE A 247 -7.37 4.91 5.66
C ILE A 247 -8.12 3.60 5.82
N PHE A 248 -7.42 2.63 6.38
CA PHE A 248 -8.00 1.38 6.83
C PHE A 248 -8.39 1.51 8.29
N ILE A 249 -9.60 1.10 8.65
CA ILE A 249 -10.12 1.17 10.01
C ILE A 249 -10.49 -0.24 10.42
N GLU A 250 -9.86 -0.71 11.49
CA GLU A 250 -10.22 -1.95 12.16
C GLU A 250 -11.08 -1.64 13.37
N GLY A 251 -12.17 -2.38 13.54
CA GLY A 251 -13.00 -2.35 14.73
C GLY A 251 -12.96 -3.69 15.44
N LEU A 252 -12.97 -3.66 16.76
CA LEU A 252 -13.00 -4.84 17.62
C LEU A 252 -14.10 -4.63 18.67
N ILE A 253 -15.10 -5.50 18.65
CA ILE A 253 -16.20 -5.50 19.60
C ILE A 253 -16.03 -6.70 20.54
N LEU A 254 -15.95 -6.41 21.83
CA LEU A 254 -15.65 -7.37 22.89
C LEU A 254 -16.76 -7.33 23.94
N GLU A 255 -17.11 -8.47 24.50
CA GLU A 255 -17.88 -8.58 25.73
C GLU A 255 -16.95 -9.01 26.87
N ILE A 256 -16.81 -8.19 27.92
CA ILE A 256 -15.87 -8.43 29.03
C ILE A 256 -16.63 -8.49 30.36
N SER A 257 -16.17 -9.35 31.28
CA SER A 257 -16.63 -9.40 32.67
C SER A 257 -16.06 -8.26 33.51
N GLU A 258 -16.67 -7.96 34.66
CA GLU A 258 -16.18 -6.92 35.58
C GLU A 258 -14.75 -7.20 36.10
N GLU A 259 -14.38 -8.47 36.29
CA GLU A 259 -13.01 -8.83 36.69
C GLU A 259 -12.00 -8.56 35.57
N GLY A 260 -12.34 -8.92 34.32
CA GLY A 260 -11.48 -8.66 33.17
C GLY A 260 -11.31 -7.17 32.86
N LEU A 261 -12.33 -6.36 33.15
CA LEU A 261 -12.26 -4.90 32.98
C LEU A 261 -11.24 -4.24 33.93
N LYS A 262 -11.18 -4.72 35.18
CA LYS A 262 -10.23 -4.24 36.19
C LYS A 262 -8.80 -4.63 35.86
N GLU A 263 -8.59 -5.84 35.32
CA GLU A 263 -7.28 -6.31 34.84
C GLU A 263 -6.80 -5.55 33.59
N LEU A 264 -7.74 -5.04 32.78
CA LEU A 264 -7.44 -4.11 31.67
C LEU A 264 -7.06 -2.70 32.16
N GLY A 265 -7.29 -2.37 33.43
CA GLY A 265 -6.87 -1.11 34.06
C GLY A 265 -7.80 0.08 33.81
N VAL A 266 -9.07 -0.16 33.42
CA VAL A 266 -10.03 0.92 33.14
C VAL A 266 -10.95 1.15 34.34
N ASP A 267 -10.70 2.22 35.10
CA ASP A 267 -11.51 2.58 36.28
C ASP A 267 -12.53 3.68 35.92
N TRP A 268 -13.82 3.35 35.91
CA TRP A 268 -14.90 4.29 35.60
C TRP A 268 -15.57 4.76 36.91
N LYS A 269 -15.33 6.02 37.31
CA LYS A 269 -16.06 6.64 38.43
C LYS A 269 -17.14 7.59 37.92
N TYR A 270 -18.39 7.21 38.10
CA TYR A 270 -19.56 8.05 37.85
C TYR A 270 -19.86 8.88 39.10
N GLN A 271 -19.80 10.21 39.00
CA GLN A 271 -20.21 11.17 40.03
C GLN A 271 -21.26 12.11 39.43
N GLU A 272 -22.36 12.36 40.15
CA GLU A 272 -23.51 13.13 39.65
C GLU A 272 -23.08 14.52 39.13
N GLY A 273 -23.22 14.75 37.82
CA GLY A 273 -23.01 16.06 37.18
C GLY A 273 -22.09 16.09 35.95
N GLY A 274 -21.37 15.01 35.63
CA GLY A 274 -20.52 14.96 34.44
C GLY A 274 -19.68 13.69 34.37
N LEU A 275 -19.43 13.20 33.15
CA LEU A 275 -18.59 12.03 32.90
C LEU A 275 -17.13 12.49 32.77
N GLU A 276 -16.34 12.39 33.85
CA GLU A 276 -14.90 12.66 33.80
C GLU A 276 -14.14 11.34 33.56
N LEU A 277 -13.52 11.22 32.38
CA LEU A 277 -12.70 10.07 31.99
C LEU A 277 -11.26 10.30 32.45
N GLY A 278 -10.91 9.77 33.62
CA GLY A 278 -9.53 9.80 34.14
C GLY A 278 -8.81 8.48 33.83
N ALA A 279 -7.77 8.54 32.98
CA ALA A 279 -6.87 7.41 32.75
C ALA A 279 -5.96 7.19 33.98
N GLY A 280 -6.41 6.36 34.92
CA GLY A 280 -5.57 5.90 36.03
C GLY A 280 -4.38 5.09 35.52
N ASN A 281 -3.17 5.52 35.89
CA ASN A 281 -1.84 4.90 35.66
C ASN A 281 -1.13 5.07 34.29
N LEU A 282 -1.47 6.06 33.46
CA LEU A 282 -0.68 6.37 32.24
C LEU A 282 0.29 7.56 32.37
N LEU A 283 0.57 8.07 33.57
CA LEU A 283 1.49 9.21 33.77
C LEU A 283 2.60 8.88 34.81
N PRO A 284 3.88 8.80 34.41
CA PRO A 284 5.00 8.68 35.36
C PRO A 284 5.49 10.08 35.81
N GLY A 285 5.55 10.33 37.14
CA GLY A 285 6.07 11.61 37.66
C GLY A 285 5.96 11.95 39.15
N LEU A 286 6.30 11.03 40.08
CA LEU A 286 6.84 11.22 41.48
C LEU A 286 6.00 11.93 42.59
N PRO A 287 6.26 11.69 43.91
CA PRO A 287 6.91 10.56 44.62
C PRO A 287 6.05 9.99 45.80
N ALA A 288 6.10 8.71 46.19
CA ALA A 288 6.93 8.10 47.25
C ALA A 288 6.31 6.70 47.55
N ALA A 289 6.95 5.59 47.91
CA ALA A 289 8.28 5.30 48.43
C ALA A 289 8.67 3.82 48.12
N SER A 290 9.98 3.59 48.01
CA SER A 290 10.70 2.36 48.35
C SER A 290 10.44 1.07 47.55
N GLY A 291 11.30 0.85 46.56
CA GLY A 291 11.95 -0.45 46.34
C GLY A 291 11.34 -1.36 45.28
N THR A 292 12.22 -1.86 44.42
CA THR A 292 12.10 -3.03 43.50
C THR A 292 11.74 -2.73 42.04
N ALA A 293 12.72 -3.01 41.17
CA ALA A 293 12.66 -3.26 39.72
C ALA A 293 11.94 -2.23 38.83
N GLY A 294 12.69 -1.20 38.40
CA GLY A 294 12.27 -0.31 37.31
C GLY A 294 12.39 -1.01 35.95
N LEU A 295 11.25 -1.26 35.31
CA LEU A 295 11.17 -1.53 33.87
C LEU A 295 11.11 -0.17 33.15
N THR A 296 12.19 0.18 32.46
CA THR A 296 12.26 1.33 31.56
C THR A 296 11.59 0.98 30.24
N PHE A 297 10.49 1.65 29.90
CA PHE A 297 9.80 1.54 28.61
C PHE A 297 10.22 2.71 27.72
N ASP A 298 10.97 2.43 26.65
CA ASP A 298 11.54 3.43 25.74
C ASP A 298 10.95 3.37 24.32
N SER A 299 9.67 2.96 24.15
CA SER A 299 9.02 3.00 22.83
C SER A 299 7.49 2.89 22.88
N LEU A 300 6.81 3.75 22.13
CA LEU A 300 5.36 3.70 21.85
C LEU A 300 4.88 2.38 21.20
N ARG A 301 5.80 1.52 20.72
CA ARG A 301 5.52 0.16 20.19
C ARG A 301 5.23 -0.88 21.28
N ASP A 302 5.65 -0.64 22.52
CA ASP A 302 5.45 -1.59 23.62
C ASP A 302 3.99 -1.62 24.10
N LEU A 303 3.23 -0.54 23.88
CA LEU A 303 1.81 -0.44 24.25
C LEU A 303 0.92 -1.37 23.41
N ASP A 304 1.21 -1.52 22.12
CA ASP A 304 0.44 -2.36 21.20
C ASP A 304 0.60 -3.86 21.55
N GLN A 305 1.84 -4.30 21.82
CA GLN A 305 2.10 -5.69 22.19
C GLN A 305 1.54 -6.05 23.57
N GLN A 306 1.66 -5.16 24.56
CA GLN A 306 1.16 -5.42 25.91
C GLN A 306 -0.37 -5.46 25.97
N TRP A 307 -1.06 -4.61 25.21
CA TRP A 307 -2.53 -4.65 25.13
C TRP A 307 -3.03 -5.93 24.48
N VAL A 308 -2.43 -6.36 23.35
CA VAL A 308 -2.81 -7.61 22.67
C VAL A 308 -2.52 -8.84 23.53
N VAL A 309 -1.40 -8.88 24.25
CA VAL A 309 -1.04 -9.99 25.16
C VAL A 309 -2.03 -10.09 26.33
N ARG A 310 -2.39 -8.96 26.95
CA ARG A 310 -3.38 -8.94 28.05
C ARG A 310 -4.77 -9.33 27.57
N LEU A 311 -5.19 -8.85 26.40
CA LEU A 311 -6.48 -9.22 25.83
C LEU A 311 -6.55 -10.73 25.53
N ARG A 312 -5.47 -11.33 25.02
CA ARG A 312 -5.40 -12.78 24.81
C ARG A 312 -5.50 -13.57 26.10
N ALA A 313 -4.82 -13.15 27.16
CA ALA A 313 -4.93 -13.77 28.47
C ALA A 313 -6.37 -13.69 29.01
N LEU A 314 -7.05 -12.55 28.86
CA LEU A 314 -8.46 -12.39 29.27
C LEU A 314 -9.42 -13.29 28.48
N VAL A 315 -9.16 -13.51 27.18
CA VAL A 315 -9.94 -14.43 26.34
C VAL A 315 -9.67 -15.89 26.72
N GLU A 316 -8.42 -16.26 26.99
CA GLU A 316 -8.04 -17.60 27.47
C GLU A 316 -8.66 -17.93 28.83
N GLU A 317 -8.75 -16.94 29.72
CA GLU A 317 -9.37 -17.07 31.04
C GLU A 317 -10.91 -16.98 31.02
N GLN A 318 -11.55 -16.92 29.83
CA GLN A 318 -13.00 -16.75 29.64
C GLN A 318 -13.59 -15.48 30.29
N LYS A 319 -12.76 -14.48 30.57
CA LYS A 319 -13.18 -13.18 31.11
C LYS A 319 -13.56 -12.18 30.01
N ALA A 320 -13.17 -12.45 28.77
CA ALA A 320 -13.53 -11.68 27.59
C ALA A 320 -13.92 -12.58 26.42
N GLU A 321 -14.91 -12.16 25.64
CA GLU A 321 -15.37 -12.83 24.41
C GLU A 321 -15.37 -11.83 23.25
N ILE A 322 -14.83 -12.22 22.10
CA ILE A 322 -14.83 -11.38 20.91
C ILE A 322 -16.16 -11.58 20.18
N LEU A 323 -16.98 -10.52 20.10
CA LEU A 323 -18.25 -10.58 19.39
C LEU A 323 -18.06 -10.40 17.88
N SER A 324 -17.17 -9.49 17.46
CA SER A 324 -16.91 -9.22 16.04
C SER A 324 -15.65 -8.39 15.79
N ARG A 325 -15.16 -8.46 14.55
CA ARG A 325 -14.01 -7.71 14.02
C ARG A 325 -14.32 -7.05 12.67
N PRO A 326 -15.23 -6.05 12.61
CA PRO A 326 -15.51 -5.36 11.36
C PRO A 326 -14.30 -4.51 10.93
N SER A 327 -14.07 -4.40 9.63
CA SER A 327 -13.04 -3.49 9.10
C SER A 327 -13.48 -2.87 7.78
N VAL A 328 -12.97 -1.67 7.48
CA VAL A 328 -13.28 -0.96 6.25
C VAL A 328 -12.12 -0.08 5.79
N LEU A 329 -11.92 -0.07 4.47
CA LEU A 329 -11.04 0.88 3.80
C LEU A 329 -11.89 2.03 3.24
N THR A 330 -11.48 3.26 3.53
CA THR A 330 -12.16 4.45 3.00
C THR A 330 -11.17 5.56 2.66
N LEU A 331 -11.61 6.51 1.84
CA LEU A 331 -10.84 7.73 1.57
C LEU A 331 -11.00 8.73 2.72
N ASN A 332 -10.02 9.61 2.86
CA ASN A 332 -10.12 10.75 3.76
C ASN A 332 -11.42 11.55 3.52
N ASN A 333 -12.10 11.95 4.59
CA ASN A 333 -13.39 12.67 4.60
C ASN A 333 -14.59 11.94 3.97
N ARG A 334 -14.44 10.68 3.53
CA ARG A 334 -15.54 9.89 2.98
C ARG A 334 -16.14 8.96 4.02
N GLN A 335 -17.47 8.98 4.11
CA GLN A 335 -18.20 8.11 5.02
C GLN A 335 -18.18 6.67 4.52
N ALA A 336 -17.90 5.75 5.42
CA ALA A 336 -18.02 4.32 5.21
C ALA A 336 -19.03 3.72 6.19
N THR A 337 -19.79 2.74 5.73
CA THR A 337 -20.84 2.08 6.51
C THR A 337 -20.66 0.57 6.39
N ILE A 338 -20.51 -0.09 7.53
CA ILE A 338 -20.45 -1.54 7.65
C ILE A 338 -21.72 -2.01 8.34
N ARG A 339 -22.39 -3.02 7.78
CA ARG A 339 -23.53 -3.70 8.43
C ARG A 339 -23.31 -5.20 8.36
N VAL A 340 -23.23 -5.84 9.52
CA VAL A 340 -23.05 -7.29 9.66
C VAL A 340 -24.17 -7.81 10.54
N GLY A 341 -25.01 -8.71 10.04
CA GLY A 341 -26.18 -9.10 10.80
C GLY A 341 -27.19 -9.94 10.05
N GLN A 342 -28.33 -10.15 10.69
CA GLN A 342 -29.47 -10.88 10.15
C GLN A 342 -30.70 -9.97 10.18
N GLU A 343 -31.51 -10.05 9.13
CA GLU A 343 -32.79 -9.37 9.08
C GLU A 343 -33.89 -10.33 9.54
N ILE A 344 -34.51 -10.01 10.68
CA ILE A 344 -35.59 -10.84 11.22
C ILE A 344 -36.92 -10.38 10.62
N PRO A 345 -37.64 -11.25 9.88
CA PRO A 345 -38.96 -10.91 9.35
C PRO A 345 -40.00 -10.90 10.48
N ILE A 346 -40.73 -9.79 10.62
CA ILE A 346 -41.83 -9.63 11.57
C ILE A 346 -43.13 -9.57 10.77
N ALA A 347 -44.02 -10.52 11.00
CA ALA A 347 -45.35 -10.48 10.41
C ALA A 347 -46.17 -9.33 11.04
N THR A 348 -46.72 -8.49 10.19
CA THR A 348 -47.64 -7.40 10.52
C THR A 348 -48.97 -7.69 9.85
N SER A 349 -50.08 -7.61 10.59
CA SER A 349 -51.40 -7.80 9.99
C SER A 349 -51.78 -6.56 9.19
N SER A 350 -52.11 -6.75 7.92
CA SER A 350 -52.83 -5.74 7.14
C SER A 350 -54.31 -6.03 7.32
N GLU A 351 -55.08 -5.12 7.93
CA GLU A 351 -56.54 -5.24 7.90
C GLU A 351 -57.01 -5.26 6.45
N ALA A 352 -57.50 -6.42 5.98
CA ALA A 352 -58.20 -6.52 4.72
C ALA A 352 -59.64 -6.07 4.97
N GLY A 353 -60.09 -5.07 4.23
CA GLY A 353 -61.47 -4.59 4.29
C GLY A 353 -62.47 -5.73 4.16
N ILE A 354 -63.53 -5.66 4.98
CA ILE A 354 -64.60 -6.65 5.06
C ILE A 354 -65.29 -6.76 3.69
N VAL A 355 -64.95 -7.78 2.90
CA VAL A 355 -65.76 -8.23 1.77
C VAL A 355 -66.68 -9.32 2.29
N LYS A 356 -67.99 -9.04 2.27
CA LYS A 356 -69.05 -10.01 2.61
C LYS A 356 -68.77 -11.33 1.88
N ASP A 357 -68.61 -12.41 2.63
CA ASP A 357 -68.38 -13.81 2.20
C ASP A 357 -66.94 -14.34 1.98
N ALA A 358 -65.86 -13.61 2.30
CA ALA A 358 -64.55 -14.26 2.45
C ALA A 358 -63.65 -13.56 3.48
N ASN A 359 -63.36 -14.26 4.58
CA ASN A 359 -62.38 -13.83 5.59
C ASN A 359 -60.95 -13.98 5.02
N ARG A 360 -60.50 -13.03 4.19
CA ARG A 360 -59.13 -12.98 3.70
C ARG A 360 -58.24 -12.31 4.74
N ILE A 361 -57.41 -13.09 5.42
CA ILE A 361 -56.35 -12.56 6.29
C ILE A 361 -55.11 -12.34 5.42
N SER A 362 -54.64 -11.09 5.33
CA SER A 362 -53.42 -10.72 4.60
C SER A 362 -52.30 -10.38 5.58
N PHE A 363 -51.12 -10.96 5.39
CA PHE A 363 -49.94 -10.71 6.21
C PHE A 363 -48.93 -9.88 5.39
N ASN A 364 -48.36 -8.85 6.01
CA ASN A 364 -47.25 -8.08 5.47
C ASN A 364 -46.00 -8.33 6.34
N PHE A 365 -44.83 -8.53 5.75
CA PHE A 365 -43.60 -8.78 6.50
C PHE A 365 -42.75 -7.50 6.57
N LYS A 366 -42.40 -7.08 7.79
CA LYS A 366 -41.43 -6.01 8.04
C LYS A 366 -40.12 -6.62 8.52
N TYR A 367 -39.03 -6.33 7.84
CA TYR A 367 -37.70 -6.82 8.20
C TYR A 367 -37.05 -5.89 9.22
N LEU A 368 -36.60 -6.46 10.35
CA LEU A 368 -35.83 -5.75 11.37
C LEU A 368 -34.37 -6.17 11.29
N ALA A 369 -33.49 -5.26 10.89
CA ALA A 369 -32.05 -5.51 10.84
C ALA A 369 -31.47 -5.62 12.26
N THR A 370 -30.91 -6.78 12.58
CA THR A 370 -30.22 -7.07 13.84
C THR A 370 -28.76 -7.40 13.57
N GLY A 371 -27.84 -6.99 14.44
CA GLY A 371 -26.40 -7.20 14.29
C GLY A 371 -25.60 -5.93 14.56
N ILE A 372 -24.46 -5.79 13.89
CA ILE A 372 -23.51 -4.69 14.07
C ILE A 372 -23.62 -3.74 12.89
N ALA A 373 -23.86 -2.46 13.16
CA ALA A 373 -23.80 -1.38 12.19
C ALA A 373 -22.74 -0.37 12.64
N LEU A 374 -21.67 -0.20 11.86
CA LEU A 374 -20.61 0.78 12.11
C LEU A 374 -20.60 1.81 10.98
N ASN A 375 -21.00 3.03 11.29
CA ASN A 375 -20.89 4.18 10.40
C ASN A 375 -19.69 5.01 10.84
N ILE A 376 -18.79 5.32 9.91
CA ILE A 376 -17.58 6.06 10.22
C ILE A 376 -17.23 7.08 9.14
N ARG A 377 -16.80 8.27 9.56
CA ARG A 377 -16.23 9.29 8.68
C ARG A 377 -14.88 9.74 9.24
N PRO A 378 -13.76 9.26 8.68
CA PRO A 378 -12.43 9.65 9.12
C PRO A 378 -11.95 10.94 8.45
N ARG A 379 -11.12 11.69 9.17
CA ARG A 379 -10.40 12.88 8.72
C ARG A 379 -8.95 12.79 9.17
N ILE A 380 -8.05 12.62 8.21
CA ILE A 380 -6.62 12.46 8.42
C ILE A 380 -6.00 13.86 8.58
N THR A 381 -5.09 13.99 9.55
CA THR A 381 -4.28 15.19 9.75
C THR A 381 -3.21 15.35 8.66
N GLU A 382 -2.68 16.55 8.46
CA GLU A 382 -1.68 16.84 7.42
C GLU A 382 -0.42 15.95 7.59
N ASP A 383 0.05 15.81 8.82
CA ASP A 383 1.20 14.97 9.18
C ASP A 383 0.92 13.46 9.02
N GLY A 384 -0.35 13.04 8.98
CA GLY A 384 -0.74 11.63 8.88
C GLY A 384 -0.58 10.83 10.18
N ASN A 385 -0.13 11.46 11.26
CA ASN A 385 0.10 10.81 12.56
C ASN A 385 -1.19 10.60 13.36
N GLU A 386 -2.25 11.36 13.07
CA GLU A 386 -3.51 11.29 13.80
C GLU A 386 -4.70 11.34 12.85
N VAL A 387 -5.81 10.72 13.28
CA VAL A 387 -7.06 10.62 12.55
C VAL A 387 -8.21 11.04 13.45
N SER A 388 -8.97 12.04 13.01
CA SER A 388 -10.23 12.42 13.65
C SER A 388 -11.37 11.62 13.03
N MET A 389 -12.19 10.94 13.83
CA MET A 389 -13.24 10.05 13.33
C MET A 389 -14.59 10.42 13.95
N LEU A 390 -15.59 10.64 13.09
CA LEU A 390 -17.00 10.62 13.49
C LEU A 390 -17.47 9.17 13.44
N VAL A 391 -17.90 8.63 14.58
CA VAL A 391 -18.24 7.22 14.75
C VAL A 391 -19.67 7.11 15.26
N ASP A 392 -20.49 6.33 14.57
CA ASP A 392 -21.84 5.93 14.99
C ASP A 392 -21.97 4.41 14.87
N THR A 393 -21.90 3.72 16.00
CA THR A 393 -21.93 2.25 16.08
C THR A 393 -23.18 1.78 16.80
N VAL A 394 -23.85 0.77 16.24
CA VAL A 394 -24.98 0.08 16.87
C VAL A 394 -24.67 -1.42 16.90
N VAL A 395 -24.79 -2.05 18.07
CA VAL A 395 -24.69 -3.50 18.27
C VAL A 395 -26.04 -3.99 18.78
N SER A 396 -26.73 -4.81 17.99
CA SER A 396 -28.04 -5.36 18.32
C SER A 396 -28.09 -6.88 18.22
N ALA A 397 -28.81 -7.51 19.12
CA ALA A 397 -29.00 -8.96 19.16
C ALA A 397 -30.38 -9.33 19.73
N PRO A 398 -31.05 -10.38 19.20
CA PRO A 398 -32.27 -10.91 19.80
C PRO A 398 -32.00 -11.52 21.18
N ILE A 399 -32.95 -11.39 22.10
CA ILE A 399 -32.87 -11.96 23.45
C ILE A 399 -33.60 -13.31 23.46
N PRO A 400 -32.90 -14.45 23.65
CA PRO A 400 -33.55 -15.76 23.65
C PRO A 400 -34.60 -15.89 24.76
N GLY A 401 -35.82 -16.32 24.40
CA GLY A 401 -36.90 -16.60 25.36
C GLY A 401 -37.61 -15.37 25.93
N ALA A 402 -37.36 -14.18 25.35
CA ALA A 402 -38.04 -12.93 25.71
C ALA A 402 -38.92 -12.42 24.55
N ASP A 403 -39.41 -13.32 23.70
CA ASP A 403 -40.25 -12.96 22.57
C ASP A 403 -41.60 -12.44 23.06
N LEU A 404 -42.08 -11.38 22.42
CA LEU A 404 -43.41 -10.84 22.65
C LEU A 404 -44.42 -11.71 21.90
N GLU A 405 -45.14 -12.54 22.66
CA GLU A 405 -46.17 -13.43 22.13
C GLU A 405 -47.57 -12.86 22.35
N LEU A 406 -48.33 -12.72 21.27
CA LEU A 406 -49.77 -12.51 21.32
C LEU A 406 -50.45 -13.87 21.45
N ARG A 407 -51.21 -14.08 22.53
CA ARG A 407 -51.88 -15.35 22.83
C ARG A 407 -53.40 -15.22 22.72
N SER A 408 -54.03 -16.25 22.16
CA SER A 408 -55.49 -16.43 22.16
C SER A 408 -56.03 -16.61 23.59
N SER A 409 -57.33 -16.42 23.79
CA SER A 409 -58.02 -16.75 25.04
C SER A 409 -57.92 -18.23 25.42
N SER A 410 -57.60 -19.11 24.46
CA SER A 410 -57.30 -20.54 24.66
C SER A 410 -55.83 -20.84 25.02
N GLY A 411 -54.96 -19.82 25.05
CA GLY A 411 -53.53 -19.95 25.38
C GLY A 411 -52.59 -20.21 24.18
N GLU A 412 -53.13 -20.37 22.98
CA GLU A 412 -52.38 -20.59 21.73
C GLU A 412 -51.68 -19.30 21.24
N VAL A 413 -50.44 -19.41 20.76
CA VAL A 413 -49.66 -18.25 20.27
C VAL A 413 -50.13 -17.88 18.86
N LEU A 414 -50.74 -16.70 18.72
CA LEU A 414 -51.28 -16.16 17.47
C LEU A 414 -50.22 -15.39 16.67
N ALA A 415 -49.26 -14.76 17.35
CA ALA A 415 -48.11 -14.09 16.74
C ALA A 415 -46.96 -13.99 17.75
N SER A 416 -45.72 -14.01 17.27
CA SER A 416 -44.52 -13.81 18.09
C SER A 416 -43.59 -12.81 17.41
N ALA A 417 -43.04 -11.87 18.18
CA ALA A 417 -42.03 -10.93 17.72
C ALA A 417 -40.84 -10.93 18.70
N PRO A 418 -39.59 -11.10 18.21
CA PRO A 418 -38.45 -11.18 19.10
C PRO A 418 -38.13 -9.83 19.73
N THR A 419 -37.76 -9.84 21.01
CA THR A 419 -37.22 -8.65 21.67
C THR A 419 -35.75 -8.50 21.31
N VAL A 420 -35.37 -7.34 20.76
CA VAL A 420 -33.98 -7.05 20.35
C VAL A 420 -33.34 -6.09 21.36
N ALA A 421 -32.22 -6.50 21.95
CA ALA A 421 -31.36 -5.60 22.71
C ALA A 421 -30.49 -4.79 21.74
N SER A 422 -30.37 -3.48 21.94
CA SER A 422 -29.48 -2.64 21.13
C SER A 422 -28.58 -1.78 22.01
N ARG A 423 -27.33 -1.60 21.58
CA ARG A 423 -26.30 -0.79 22.23
C ARG A 423 -25.78 0.18 21.18
N ARG A 424 -25.82 1.49 21.46
CA ARG A 424 -25.42 2.52 20.50
C ARG A 424 -24.37 3.46 21.09
N VAL A 425 -23.33 3.74 20.32
CA VAL A 425 -22.28 4.71 20.65
C VAL A 425 -22.17 5.71 19.51
N GLN A 426 -22.28 6.99 19.82
CA GLN A 426 -22.08 8.11 18.90
C GLN A 426 -21.04 9.05 19.48
N THR A 427 -19.94 9.25 18.76
CA THR A 427 -18.87 10.13 19.23
C THR A 427 -18.05 10.72 18.08
N TYR A 428 -17.31 11.77 18.41
CA TYR A 428 -16.30 12.38 17.55
C TYR A 428 -14.99 12.43 18.35
N THR A 429 -13.98 11.67 17.91
CA THR A 429 -12.72 11.51 18.64
C THR A 429 -11.51 11.63 17.71
N ARG A 430 -10.35 11.96 18.26
CA ARG A 430 -9.06 12.03 17.55
C ARG A 430 -8.13 10.97 18.12
N ILE A 431 -7.62 10.11 17.23
CA ILE A 431 -6.88 8.89 17.59
C ILE A 431 -5.57 8.88 16.82
N ALA A 432 -4.48 8.47 17.47
CA ALA A 432 -3.18 8.31 16.83
C ALA A 432 -3.19 7.15 15.83
N ASN A 433 -2.45 7.31 14.73
CA ASN A 433 -2.31 6.28 13.70
C ASN A 433 -1.71 5.00 14.30
N ASN A 434 -2.21 3.83 13.88
CA ASN A 434 -1.83 2.51 14.39
C ASN A 434 -2.05 2.30 15.89
N THR A 435 -2.89 3.11 16.55
CA THR A 435 -3.14 2.98 17.99
C THR A 435 -4.59 2.55 18.25
N PRO A 436 -4.82 1.43 18.96
CA PRO A 436 -6.17 1.02 19.34
C PRO A 436 -6.74 2.00 20.37
N PHE A 437 -7.97 2.45 20.15
CA PHE A 437 -8.65 3.38 21.04
C PHE A 437 -10.05 2.89 21.40
N ILE A 438 -10.37 2.90 22.70
CA ILE A 438 -11.68 2.52 23.22
C ILE A 438 -12.65 3.70 23.08
N ILE A 439 -13.72 3.50 22.32
CA ILE A 439 -14.68 4.55 21.97
C ILE A 439 -15.89 4.54 22.89
N GLY A 440 -16.20 3.39 23.50
CA GLY A 440 -17.23 3.30 24.53
C GLY A 440 -17.30 1.92 25.19
N GLY A 441 -17.74 1.90 26.44
CA GLY A 441 -18.11 0.71 27.22
C GLY A 441 -19.54 0.84 27.74
N LEU A 442 -20.38 -0.18 27.54
CA LEU A 442 -21.78 -0.17 28.01
C LEU A 442 -21.96 -1.26 29.09
N VAL A 443 -22.23 -0.83 30.32
CA VAL A 443 -22.37 -1.72 31.49
C VAL A 443 -23.79 -2.28 31.57
N ASN A 444 -23.95 -3.60 31.49
CA ASN A 444 -25.21 -4.27 31.81
C ASN A 444 -25.07 -5.11 33.09
N ARG A 445 -26.02 -4.96 34.01
CA ARG A 445 -26.07 -5.70 35.29
C ARG A 445 -27.37 -6.49 35.39
N GLN A 446 -27.30 -7.80 35.20
CA GLN A 446 -28.43 -8.70 35.40
C GLN A 446 -28.33 -9.37 36.77
N THR A 447 -29.35 -9.23 37.61
CA THR A 447 -29.44 -9.91 38.91
C THR A 447 -30.59 -10.90 38.91
N THR A 448 -30.28 -12.19 38.92
CA THR A 448 -31.28 -13.27 39.00
C THR A 448 -31.34 -13.80 40.42
N SER A 449 -32.46 -13.59 41.12
CA SER A 449 -32.68 -14.10 42.49
C SER A 449 -33.71 -15.23 42.47
N ILE A 450 -33.25 -16.48 42.61
CA ILE A 450 -34.12 -17.65 42.76
C ILE A 450 -34.33 -17.92 44.25
N ARG A 451 -35.60 -17.89 44.69
CA ARG A 451 -35.99 -18.27 46.05
C ARG A 451 -36.78 -19.56 45.99
N ARG A 452 -36.31 -20.61 46.66
CA ARG A 452 -37.08 -21.85 46.88
C ARG A 452 -37.43 -21.92 48.36
N LYS A 453 -38.71 -22.13 48.68
CA LYS A 453 -39.21 -22.27 50.05
C LYS A 453 -40.08 -23.51 50.17
N VAL A 454 -40.05 -24.16 51.32
CA VAL A 454 -41.05 -25.19 51.67
C VAL A 454 -42.37 -24.47 52.01
N PRO A 455 -43.51 -24.85 51.40
CA PRO A 455 -44.82 -24.27 51.75
C PRO A 455 -45.13 -24.43 53.25
N LEU A 456 -45.82 -23.45 53.86
CA LEU A 456 -46.05 -23.30 55.32
C LEU A 456 -44.79 -23.05 56.17
N LEU A 457 -43.81 -23.94 56.13
CA LEU A 457 -42.63 -23.88 57.01
C LEU A 457 -41.68 -22.72 56.67
N GLY A 458 -41.64 -22.31 55.40
CA GLY A 458 -40.80 -21.21 54.92
C GLY A 458 -41.32 -19.80 55.24
N ASP A 459 -42.57 -19.67 55.69
CA ASP A 459 -43.23 -18.38 55.97
C ASP A 459 -43.28 -18.03 57.47
N ILE A 460 -42.79 -18.92 58.35
CA ILE A 460 -42.75 -18.69 59.80
C ILE A 460 -41.69 -17.62 60.12
N PRO A 461 -42.03 -16.52 60.81
CA PRO A 461 -41.04 -15.54 61.26
C PRO A 461 -40.03 -16.18 62.23
N TYR A 462 -38.76 -15.77 62.15
CA TYR A 462 -37.61 -16.31 62.91
C TYR A 462 -37.16 -17.75 62.58
N LEU A 463 -38.06 -18.68 62.24
CA LEU A 463 -37.74 -20.09 61.93
C LEU A 463 -37.69 -20.42 60.43
N GLY A 464 -38.38 -19.64 59.58
CA GLY A 464 -38.49 -19.89 58.14
C GLY A 464 -37.19 -19.76 57.36
N THR A 465 -36.13 -19.20 57.97
CA THR A 465 -34.77 -19.11 57.40
C THR A 465 -34.12 -20.47 57.15
N PHE A 466 -34.44 -21.50 57.95
CA PHE A 466 -33.89 -22.85 57.78
C PHE A 466 -34.61 -23.67 56.70
N PHE A 467 -35.82 -23.24 56.30
CA PHE A 467 -36.68 -23.93 55.32
C PHE A 467 -36.79 -23.18 53.98
N ARG A 468 -35.91 -22.19 53.76
CA ARG A 468 -35.80 -21.43 52.51
C ARG A 468 -34.36 -21.44 52.02
N THR A 469 -34.16 -21.58 50.72
CA THR A 469 -32.87 -21.37 50.06
C THR A 469 -32.98 -20.20 49.09
N ARG A 470 -31.97 -19.32 49.12
CA ARG A 470 -31.84 -18.18 48.22
C ARG A 470 -30.56 -18.35 47.41
N SER A 471 -30.71 -18.49 46.10
CA SER A 471 -29.59 -18.43 45.16
C SER A 471 -29.70 -17.11 44.40
N THR A 472 -28.72 -16.22 44.60
CA THR A 472 -28.62 -14.95 43.86
C THR A 472 -27.45 -15.06 42.90
N ARG A 473 -27.71 -14.94 41.60
CA ARG A 473 -26.69 -14.96 40.55
C ARG A 473 -26.69 -13.59 39.86
N THR A 474 -25.63 -12.83 40.06
CA THR A 474 -25.43 -11.54 39.41
C THR A 474 -24.47 -11.75 38.23
N ARG A 475 -24.90 -11.41 37.02
CA ARG A 475 -24.07 -11.44 35.81
C ARG A 475 -23.90 -10.00 35.35
N LYS A 476 -22.66 -9.50 35.35
CA LYS A 476 -22.29 -8.20 34.80
C LYS A 476 -21.50 -8.44 33.53
N GLN A 477 -21.95 -7.86 32.44
CA GLN A 477 -21.34 -8.00 31.12
C GLN A 477 -21.23 -6.61 30.50
N GLU A 478 -20.04 -6.29 30.01
CA GLU A 478 -19.73 -4.99 29.43
C GLU A 478 -19.33 -5.16 27.97
N VAL A 479 -19.97 -4.41 27.07
CA VAL A 479 -19.58 -4.40 25.65
C VAL A 479 -18.65 -3.23 25.41
N ILE A 480 -17.45 -3.52 24.91
CA ILE A 480 -16.41 -2.55 24.57
C ILE A 480 -16.25 -2.51 23.06
N ILE A 481 -16.19 -1.30 22.51
CA ILE A 481 -15.89 -1.05 21.10
C ILE A 481 -14.54 -0.35 21.01
N VAL A 482 -13.59 -1.01 20.34
CA VAL A 482 -12.26 -0.49 20.05
C VAL A 482 -12.16 -0.21 18.56
N LEU A 483 -11.61 0.94 18.18
CA LEU A 483 -11.25 1.21 16.80
C LEU A 483 -9.75 1.50 16.69
N THR A 484 -9.15 1.02 15.61
CA THR A 484 -7.74 1.23 15.28
C THR A 484 -7.64 1.79 13.86
N PRO A 485 -7.24 3.06 13.69
CA PRO A 485 -7.03 3.64 12.37
C PRO A 485 -5.61 3.32 11.84
N HIS A 486 -5.53 3.06 10.54
CA HIS A 486 -4.29 2.83 9.80
C HIS A 486 -4.26 3.69 8.54
N VAL A 487 -3.49 4.77 8.57
CA VAL A 487 -3.28 5.66 7.41
C VAL A 487 -2.30 4.98 6.44
N LEU A 488 -2.70 4.80 5.19
CA LEU A 488 -1.87 4.17 4.17
C LEU A 488 -0.91 5.18 3.52
N PRO A 489 0.41 4.91 3.43
CA PRO A 489 1.35 5.78 2.74
C PRO A 489 1.14 5.76 1.22
N GLU A 490 1.28 6.92 0.59
CA GLU A 490 1.07 7.11 -0.85
C GLU A 490 2.04 6.28 -1.71
N ALA A 491 3.32 6.20 -1.31
CA ALA A 491 4.39 5.51 -2.05
C ALA A 491 4.49 3.99 -1.78
N GLU A 492 3.80 3.48 -0.76
CA GLU A 492 3.85 2.06 -0.36
C GLU A 492 2.50 1.38 -0.45
N SER A 493 1.48 2.08 -0.94
CA SER A 493 0.10 1.61 -1.04
C SER A 493 0.11 0.15 -1.48
N GLU A 494 0.59 -0.18 -2.70
CA GLU A 494 0.70 -1.55 -3.30
C GLU A 494 1.45 -2.63 -2.49
N ARG A 495 2.46 -2.29 -1.70
CA ARG A 495 3.22 -3.27 -0.89
C ARG A 495 2.67 -3.44 0.52
N ALA A 496 1.90 -2.47 1.00
CA ALA A 496 1.31 -2.48 2.33
C ALA A 496 -0.02 -3.25 2.42
N TRP A 497 -0.73 -3.49 1.29
CA TRP A 497 -2.05 -4.16 1.27
C TRP A 497 -2.05 -5.52 1.98
N GLY A 498 -1.01 -6.33 1.82
CA GLY A 498 -0.94 -7.67 2.44
C GLY A 498 -0.91 -7.64 3.98
N ARG A 499 -0.53 -6.52 4.60
CA ARG A 499 -0.46 -6.41 6.06
C ARG A 499 -1.80 -6.07 6.71
N TYR A 500 -2.79 -5.54 5.99
CA TYR A 500 -3.99 -4.94 6.61
C TYR A 500 -5.31 -5.55 6.15
N LEU A 501 -5.32 -6.72 5.49
CA LEU A 501 -6.56 -7.39 5.11
C LEU A 501 -7.17 -8.22 6.27
N PRO A 502 -8.52 -8.39 6.29
CA PRO A 502 -9.20 -9.21 7.30
C PRO A 502 -8.69 -10.65 7.30
N ARG A 503 -8.30 -11.15 8.49
CA ARG A 503 -7.37 -12.28 8.67
C ARG A 503 -7.98 -13.61 9.13
N ASP A 504 -9.30 -13.77 9.11
CA ASP A 504 -9.95 -14.80 9.94
C ASP A 504 -10.81 -15.84 9.18
N ASP A 505 -10.73 -15.98 7.85
CA ASP A 505 -11.51 -17.02 7.13
C ASP A 505 -10.65 -17.89 6.19
N ALA A 506 -10.74 -19.22 6.35
CA ALA A 506 -9.96 -20.22 5.57
C ALA A 506 -10.27 -20.17 4.06
N LYS A 507 -11.37 -19.52 3.67
CA LYS A 507 -11.80 -19.33 2.28
C LYS A 507 -10.95 -18.32 1.50
N PHE A 508 -10.12 -17.53 2.16
CA PHE A 508 -9.12 -16.69 1.48
C PHE A 508 -7.88 -17.47 1.04
N ASP A 509 -7.69 -18.66 1.60
CA ASP A 509 -6.60 -19.60 1.30
C ASP A 509 -7.07 -20.82 0.47
N ASP A 510 -8.34 -20.86 0.02
CA ASP A 510 -8.89 -21.97 -0.78
C ASP A 510 -8.62 -21.74 -2.28
N ASP A 511 -8.32 -22.84 -2.97
CA ASP A 511 -7.65 -22.89 -4.28
C ASP A 511 -8.21 -21.88 -5.32
N GLY A 512 -7.35 -20.97 -5.79
CA GLY A 512 -7.62 -20.09 -6.94
C GLY A 512 -7.52 -18.58 -6.70
N ASN A 513 -7.23 -18.12 -5.48
CA ASN A 513 -7.07 -16.68 -5.23
C ASN A 513 -5.66 -16.16 -5.59
N VAL A 514 -5.58 -15.45 -6.70
CA VAL A 514 -4.35 -14.91 -7.30
C VAL A 514 -3.85 -13.62 -6.62
N LEU A 515 -4.56 -13.13 -5.61
CA LEU A 515 -4.41 -11.76 -5.08
C LEU A 515 -3.33 -11.58 -3.99
N PHE A 516 -2.64 -12.63 -3.53
CA PHE A 516 -1.63 -12.51 -2.45
C PHE A 516 -0.37 -13.35 -2.72
N ARG A 517 0.45 -12.93 -3.70
CA ARG A 517 1.61 -13.69 -4.20
C ARG A 517 2.92 -13.51 -3.40
N SER A 518 2.94 -12.59 -2.43
CA SER A 518 4.17 -12.09 -1.78
C SER A 518 4.32 -12.43 -0.29
N SER A 519 3.38 -13.17 0.28
CA SER A 519 3.44 -13.56 1.69
C SER A 519 2.80 -14.93 1.92
N TYR A 520 3.51 -15.81 2.62
CA TYR A 520 3.09 -17.16 2.95
C TYR A 520 2.90 -17.30 4.47
N ARG A 521 1.76 -17.82 4.94
CA ARG A 521 1.54 -18.05 6.37
C ARG A 521 2.06 -19.43 6.77
N ILE A 522 2.97 -19.45 7.74
CA ILE A 522 3.59 -20.68 8.24
C ILE A 522 2.52 -21.55 8.91
N ARG A 523 2.39 -22.78 8.41
CA ARG A 523 1.42 -23.76 8.90
C ARG A 523 2.03 -24.65 9.97
N GLU A 524 1.23 -25.53 10.55
CA GLU A 524 1.72 -26.43 11.59
C GLU A 524 2.65 -27.50 10.99
N GLU A 525 2.32 -28.01 9.82
CA GLU A 525 3.12 -28.97 9.07
C GLU A 525 4.47 -28.43 8.58
N ASP A 526 4.65 -27.11 8.60
CA ASP A 526 5.90 -26.44 8.18
C ASP A 526 6.93 -26.37 9.31
N VAL A 527 6.50 -26.60 10.55
CA VAL A 527 7.34 -26.41 11.73
C VAL A 527 7.85 -27.77 12.23
N LEU A 528 9.17 -27.97 12.15
CA LEU A 528 9.82 -29.13 12.76
C LEU A 528 9.83 -29.02 14.29
N ASP A 529 9.59 -30.13 14.99
CA ASP A 529 9.80 -30.22 16.44
C ASP A 529 11.30 -30.25 16.76
N LEU A 530 11.84 -29.10 17.19
CA LEU A 530 13.23 -28.92 17.60
C LEU A 530 13.44 -29.03 19.11
N SER A 531 12.46 -29.55 19.86
CA SER A 531 12.54 -29.64 21.33
C SER A 531 13.65 -30.56 21.82
N PHE A 532 14.14 -31.48 20.98
CA PHE A 532 15.28 -32.32 21.30
C PHE A 532 16.58 -31.52 21.49
N LEU A 533 16.72 -30.35 20.85
CA LEU A 533 17.88 -29.48 21.03
C LEU A 533 17.89 -28.87 22.44
N ASP A 534 16.72 -28.49 22.95
CA ASP A 534 16.58 -27.96 24.31
C ASP A 534 16.75 -29.03 25.39
N ARG A 535 16.41 -30.29 25.08
CA ARG A 535 16.57 -31.43 26.01
C ARG A 535 18.00 -31.97 26.05
N ASN A 536 18.87 -31.56 25.12
CA ASN A 536 20.24 -32.07 25.07
C ASN A 536 21.09 -31.50 26.22
N GLU A 537 21.48 -32.36 27.16
CA GLU A 537 22.27 -31.95 28.33
C GLU A 537 23.62 -31.33 27.96
N ARG A 538 24.29 -31.86 26.93
CA ARG A 538 25.61 -31.34 26.49
C ARG A 538 25.46 -29.89 26.04
N LEU A 539 24.50 -29.61 25.14
CA LEU A 539 24.25 -28.25 24.66
C LEU A 539 23.86 -27.29 25.78
N ASN A 540 23.06 -27.75 26.74
CA ASN A 540 22.70 -26.95 27.91
C ASN A 540 23.92 -26.57 28.76
N ARG A 541 24.85 -27.51 29.01
CA ARG A 541 26.10 -27.21 29.75
C ARG A 541 26.96 -26.16 29.04
N TYR A 542 27.12 -26.27 27.73
CA TYR A 542 27.88 -25.28 26.95
C TYR A 542 27.18 -23.92 26.89
N ARG A 543 25.85 -23.89 26.81
CA ARG A 543 25.06 -22.65 26.87
C ARG A 543 25.23 -21.95 28.22
N ASP A 544 25.21 -22.69 29.32
CA ASP A 544 25.43 -22.13 30.65
C ASP A 544 26.86 -21.61 30.82
N LEU A 545 27.84 -22.31 30.24
CA LEU A 545 29.23 -21.88 30.22
C LEU A 545 29.40 -20.58 29.40
N ALA A 546 28.87 -20.55 28.18
CA ALA A 546 28.86 -19.36 27.32
C ALA A 546 28.21 -18.17 28.03
N ARG A 547 27.08 -18.37 28.72
CA ARG A 547 26.41 -17.33 29.51
C ARG A 547 27.31 -16.78 30.61
N ARG A 548 27.98 -17.64 31.39
CA ARG A 548 28.94 -17.20 32.43
C ARG A 548 30.10 -16.39 31.86
N VAL A 549 30.59 -16.73 30.66
CA VAL A 549 31.67 -15.99 29.99
C VAL A 549 31.17 -14.63 29.50
N VAL A 550 29.97 -14.58 28.93
CA VAL A 550 29.32 -13.33 28.48
C VAL A 550 28.97 -12.41 29.65
N GLU A 551 28.53 -12.95 30.79
CA GLU A 551 28.29 -12.16 32.01
C GLU A 551 29.57 -11.46 32.50
N ARG A 552 30.73 -12.09 32.34
CA ARG A 552 32.03 -11.50 32.67
C ARG A 552 32.49 -10.46 31.63
N ASN A 553 32.10 -10.62 30.37
CA ASN A 553 32.42 -9.68 29.30
C ASN A 553 31.28 -9.58 28.28
N PHE A 554 30.40 -8.60 28.49
CA PHE A 554 29.21 -8.39 27.65
C PHE A 554 29.53 -8.21 26.16
N ARG A 555 30.73 -7.72 25.81
CA ARG A 555 31.14 -7.55 24.40
C ARG A 555 31.32 -8.88 23.65
N LEU A 556 31.45 -10.00 24.37
CA LEU A 556 31.51 -11.32 23.75
C LEU A 556 30.14 -11.79 23.26
N ALA A 557 29.02 -11.26 23.80
CA ALA A 557 27.67 -11.63 23.37
C ALA A 557 27.43 -11.44 21.87
N SER A 558 28.08 -10.43 21.27
CA SER A 558 27.93 -10.09 19.85
C SER A 558 29.01 -10.70 18.95
N ARG A 559 29.93 -11.53 19.47
CA ARG A 559 31.02 -12.14 18.69
C ARG A 559 30.85 -13.66 18.60
N PRO A 560 31.09 -14.28 17.43
CA PRO A 560 31.23 -15.73 17.33
C PRO A 560 32.35 -16.24 18.25
N PRO A 561 32.20 -17.41 18.88
CA PRO A 561 31.06 -18.35 18.84
C PRO A 561 29.92 -18.04 19.83
N PHE A 562 30.06 -17.05 20.72
CA PHE A 562 29.12 -16.80 21.82
C PHE A 562 27.78 -16.20 21.36
N ASN A 563 27.75 -15.50 20.22
CA ASN A 563 26.53 -14.96 19.62
C ASN A 563 25.52 -16.06 19.22
N GLU A 564 25.97 -17.28 18.97
CA GLU A 564 25.11 -18.43 18.65
C GLU A 564 24.36 -18.98 19.86
N PHE A 565 24.76 -18.62 21.08
CA PHE A 565 24.09 -18.98 22.34
C PHE A 565 23.30 -17.81 22.95
N ALA A 566 23.47 -16.60 22.41
CA ALA A 566 22.74 -15.42 22.86
C ALA A 566 21.25 -15.52 22.51
N ASP A 567 20.39 -14.83 23.28
CA ASP A 567 18.93 -14.79 23.09
C ASP A 567 18.19 -16.15 23.08
N GLY A 568 18.83 -17.21 23.58
CA GLY A 568 18.25 -18.56 23.62
C GLY A 568 18.31 -19.30 22.28
N ARG A 569 19.24 -18.92 21.41
CA ARG A 569 19.60 -19.63 20.18
C ARG A 569 20.42 -20.88 20.49
N VAL A 570 20.41 -21.81 19.54
CA VAL A 570 21.25 -23.00 19.53
C VAL A 570 22.14 -22.98 18.28
N PRO A 571 23.44 -23.33 18.38
CA PRO A 571 24.28 -23.53 17.20
C PRO A 571 23.62 -24.48 16.20
N GLY A 572 23.77 -24.20 14.91
CA GLY A 572 23.15 -24.99 13.84
C GLY A 572 21.63 -24.86 13.69
N GLU A 573 20.91 -24.14 14.57
CA GLU A 573 19.45 -23.98 14.46
C GLU A 573 19.03 -23.28 13.16
N SER A 574 19.85 -22.33 12.67
CA SER A 574 19.56 -21.59 11.45
C SER A 574 19.47 -22.52 10.23
N ILE A 575 20.32 -23.55 10.17
CA ILE A 575 20.33 -24.54 9.08
C ILE A 575 19.03 -25.36 9.10
N LEU A 576 18.50 -25.66 10.29
CA LEU A 576 17.22 -26.37 10.43
C LEU A 576 16.03 -25.48 10.04
N VAL A 577 16.06 -24.19 10.38
CA VAL A 577 15.02 -23.25 9.96
C VAL A 577 15.09 -22.98 8.45
N GLU A 578 16.28 -22.89 7.87
CA GLU A 578 16.46 -22.84 6.41
C GLU A 578 15.85 -24.07 5.74
N ARG A 579 15.97 -25.26 6.35
CA ARG A 579 15.29 -26.47 5.86
C ARG A 579 13.77 -26.35 5.93
N MET A 580 13.22 -25.82 7.01
CA MET A 580 11.77 -25.60 7.14
C MET A 580 11.24 -24.67 6.04
N ILE A 581 11.96 -23.56 5.77
CA ILE A 581 11.63 -22.65 4.66
C ILE A 581 11.76 -23.37 3.31
N TYR A 582 12.80 -24.19 3.13
CA TYR A 582 12.98 -24.96 1.90
C TYR A 582 11.83 -25.93 1.64
N GLU A 583 11.30 -26.61 2.65
CA GLU A 583 10.13 -27.51 2.48
C GLU A 583 8.88 -26.74 2.04
N VAL A 584 8.67 -25.52 2.58
CA VAL A 584 7.59 -24.63 2.11
C VAL A 584 7.77 -24.29 0.63
N VAL A 585 8.97 -23.84 0.24
CA VAL A 585 9.29 -23.51 -1.16
C VAL A 585 9.14 -24.73 -2.07
N LYS A 586 9.64 -25.87 -1.63
CA LYS A 586 9.56 -27.13 -2.38
C LYS A 586 8.10 -27.50 -2.62
N ARG A 587 7.25 -27.50 -1.59
CA ARG A 587 5.83 -27.81 -1.71
C ARG A 587 5.12 -26.85 -2.67
N LEU A 588 5.37 -25.54 -2.57
CA LEU A 588 4.79 -24.54 -3.48
C LEU A 588 5.21 -24.76 -4.93
N SER A 589 6.50 -25.06 -5.16
CA SER A 589 7.01 -25.35 -6.50
C SER A 589 6.57 -26.71 -7.06
N ASP A 590 6.30 -27.70 -6.19
CA ASP A 590 5.78 -29.01 -6.61
C ASP A 590 4.28 -28.92 -6.95
N SER A 591 3.52 -28.01 -6.31
CA SER A 591 2.10 -27.78 -6.64
C SER A 591 1.89 -27.02 -7.95
N ASP A 592 2.77 -26.07 -8.28
CA ASP A 592 2.73 -25.32 -9.53
C ASP A 592 4.16 -25.07 -10.06
N PRO A 593 4.59 -25.79 -11.12
CA PRO A 593 5.91 -25.57 -11.71
C PRO A 593 6.10 -24.15 -12.25
N ALA A 594 5.04 -23.50 -12.74
CA ALA A 594 5.11 -22.13 -13.26
C ALA A 594 5.39 -21.12 -12.14
N TRP A 595 5.00 -21.43 -10.89
CA TRP A 595 5.24 -20.59 -9.72
C TRP A 595 6.73 -20.32 -9.48
N LEU A 596 7.59 -21.32 -9.72
CA LEU A 596 9.04 -21.22 -9.55
C LEU A 596 9.69 -20.52 -10.74
N ASP A 597 9.32 -20.90 -11.96
CA ASP A 597 9.89 -20.36 -13.19
C ASP A 597 9.56 -18.87 -13.37
N ASN A 598 8.37 -18.43 -12.94
CA ASN A 598 7.97 -17.01 -12.96
C ASN A 598 8.75 -16.13 -11.97
N ARG A 599 9.43 -16.74 -10.97
CA ARG A 599 10.25 -16.03 -9.97
C ARG A 599 11.74 -16.10 -10.26
N ILE A 600 12.21 -17.24 -10.74
CA ILE A 600 13.62 -17.48 -11.06
C ILE A 600 13.68 -18.24 -12.38
N ALA A 601 13.94 -17.50 -13.46
CA ALA A 601 14.10 -18.09 -14.78
C ALA A 601 15.47 -18.80 -14.89
N PRO A 602 15.53 -20.08 -15.33
CA PRO A 602 16.79 -20.85 -15.43
C PRO A 602 17.86 -20.18 -16.31
N ASP A 603 17.44 -19.46 -17.34
CA ASP A 603 18.28 -18.73 -18.31
C ASP A 603 18.87 -17.43 -17.74
N ARG A 604 18.44 -16.98 -16.56
CA ARG A 604 18.86 -15.71 -15.95
C ARG A 604 19.73 -15.89 -14.72
N ILE A 605 20.35 -17.05 -14.55
CA ILE A 605 21.29 -17.32 -13.47
C ILE A 605 22.72 -16.96 -13.94
N ILE A 606 23.39 -16.05 -13.24
CA ILE A 606 24.73 -15.56 -13.59
C ILE A 606 25.76 -15.77 -12.50
N PHE A 607 27.03 -15.79 -12.87
CA PHE A 607 28.16 -15.64 -11.95
C PHE A 607 29.30 -14.85 -12.59
N PHE A 608 30.23 -14.38 -11.76
CA PHE A 608 31.38 -13.61 -12.23
C PHE A 608 32.54 -14.53 -12.64
N SER A 609 33.20 -14.28 -13.76
CA SER A 609 34.30 -15.12 -14.27
C SER A 609 35.69 -14.48 -14.20
N ASP A 610 35.82 -13.17 -14.41
CA ASP A 610 37.11 -12.46 -14.39
C ASP A 610 36.98 -11.01 -13.90
N GLN A 611 38.08 -10.39 -13.47
CA GLN A 611 38.16 -8.98 -13.08
C GLN A 611 39.01 -8.19 -14.08
N ASN A 612 38.37 -7.27 -14.82
CA ASN A 612 39.05 -6.28 -15.64
C ASN A 612 39.16 -4.95 -14.88
N ALA A 613 40.05 -4.05 -15.31
CA ALA A 613 40.29 -2.73 -14.68
C ALA A 613 39.03 -1.82 -14.57
N GLY A 614 37.90 -2.20 -15.18
CA GLY A 614 36.61 -1.52 -15.11
C GLY A 614 35.44 -2.33 -14.52
N GLY A 615 35.63 -3.55 -14.01
CA GLY A 615 34.55 -4.37 -13.42
C GLY A 615 34.71 -5.89 -13.56
N TYR A 616 33.65 -6.62 -13.20
CA TYR A 616 33.56 -8.08 -13.33
C TYR A 616 32.98 -8.48 -14.68
N ASP A 617 33.55 -9.51 -15.32
CA ASP A 617 32.91 -10.19 -16.45
C ASP A 617 31.80 -11.13 -15.95
N VAL A 618 30.69 -11.20 -16.69
CA VAL A 618 29.46 -11.89 -16.28
C VAL A 618 29.19 -13.05 -17.22
N GLN A 619 29.15 -14.26 -16.69
CA GLN A 619 28.76 -15.46 -17.42
C GLN A 619 27.40 -15.96 -16.97
N PHE A 620 26.62 -16.46 -17.92
CA PHE A 620 25.34 -17.10 -17.67
C PHE A 620 25.52 -18.61 -17.56
N LEU A 621 24.86 -19.22 -16.58
CA LEU A 621 24.96 -20.65 -16.30
C LEU A 621 24.46 -21.50 -17.48
N ASP A 622 23.40 -21.05 -18.15
CA ASP A 622 22.81 -21.72 -19.32
C ASP A 622 23.81 -21.84 -20.48
N ARG A 623 24.59 -20.80 -20.76
CA ARG A 623 25.62 -20.76 -21.81
C ARG A 623 26.77 -21.72 -21.52
N ILE A 624 27.13 -21.88 -20.25
CA ILE A 624 28.20 -22.80 -19.85
C ILE A 624 27.73 -24.25 -19.97
N LEU A 625 26.50 -24.54 -19.52
CA LEU A 625 25.90 -25.85 -19.72
C LEU A 625 25.80 -26.19 -21.21
N ALA A 626 25.31 -25.25 -22.03
CA ALA A 626 25.27 -25.41 -23.49
C ALA A 626 26.67 -25.65 -24.07
N GLY A 627 27.69 -24.91 -23.62
CA GLY A 627 29.08 -25.04 -24.09
C GLY A 627 29.71 -26.42 -23.80
N PHE A 628 29.32 -27.09 -22.72
CA PHE A 628 29.75 -28.47 -22.44
C PHE A 628 28.88 -29.56 -23.11
N GLY A 629 27.83 -29.15 -23.84
CA GLY A 629 26.96 -29.99 -24.66
C GLY A 629 27.11 -29.69 -26.16
N ASP A 630 26.02 -29.24 -26.79
CA ASP A 630 25.92 -28.94 -28.25
C ASP A 630 26.23 -27.48 -28.63
N GLY A 631 26.46 -26.60 -27.64
CA GLY A 631 26.68 -25.17 -27.82
C GLY A 631 25.41 -24.33 -28.05
N LEU A 632 24.22 -24.94 -28.07
CA LEU A 632 22.96 -24.28 -28.43
C LEU A 632 21.95 -24.23 -27.28
N THR A 633 21.83 -25.30 -26.49
CA THR A 633 20.83 -25.38 -25.40
C THR A 633 21.44 -25.95 -24.13
N ALA A 634 21.02 -25.44 -22.96
CA ALA A 634 21.48 -25.99 -21.68
C ALA A 634 21.03 -27.44 -21.45
N ALA A 635 19.94 -27.88 -22.11
CA ALA A 635 19.41 -29.23 -22.01
C ALA A 635 20.35 -30.29 -22.63
N SER A 636 21.15 -29.90 -23.63
CA SER A 636 22.09 -30.82 -24.31
C SER A 636 23.23 -31.28 -23.41
N PHE A 637 23.54 -30.55 -22.34
CA PHE A 637 24.47 -30.97 -21.31
C PHE A 637 24.08 -32.32 -20.72
N PHE A 638 22.79 -32.47 -20.36
CA PHE A 638 22.29 -33.66 -19.66
C PHE A 638 22.23 -34.90 -20.57
N THR A 639 22.15 -34.71 -21.89
CA THR A 639 22.18 -35.81 -22.86
C THR A 639 23.60 -36.21 -23.26
N THR A 640 24.54 -35.26 -23.25
CA THR A 640 25.93 -35.45 -23.68
C THR A 640 26.84 -35.91 -22.54
N GLN A 641 26.66 -35.37 -21.35
CA GLN A 641 27.50 -35.60 -20.16
C GLN A 641 26.77 -36.47 -19.13
N THR A 642 26.43 -37.71 -19.49
CA THR A 642 25.63 -38.60 -18.62
C THR A 642 26.36 -39.06 -17.34
N ASN A 643 27.69 -39.20 -17.38
CA ASN A 643 28.51 -39.67 -16.26
C ASN A 643 29.36 -38.56 -15.62
N ARG A 644 29.10 -37.28 -15.94
CA ARG A 644 29.88 -36.15 -15.44
C ARG A 644 28.97 -35.06 -14.89
N ALA A 645 29.38 -34.46 -13.78
CA ALA A 645 28.70 -33.34 -13.16
C ALA A 645 29.51 -32.05 -13.34
N LEU A 646 28.81 -30.94 -13.57
CA LEU A 646 29.41 -29.61 -13.53
C LEU A 646 29.56 -29.17 -12.08
N ALA A 647 30.78 -28.80 -11.70
CA ALA A 647 31.12 -28.32 -10.37
C ALA A 647 31.51 -26.85 -10.40
N LEU A 648 30.82 -26.03 -9.60
CA LEU A 648 31.13 -24.63 -9.39
C LEU A 648 31.65 -24.46 -7.96
N THR A 649 32.96 -24.27 -7.81
CA THR A 649 33.63 -24.24 -6.52
C THR A 649 34.00 -22.82 -6.12
N PHE A 650 33.40 -22.31 -5.06
CA PHE A 650 33.74 -21.01 -4.48
C PHE A 650 34.77 -21.20 -3.36
N ARG A 651 35.99 -20.69 -3.57
CA ARG A 651 37.05 -20.67 -2.54
C ARG A 651 37.13 -19.30 -1.88
N ARG A 652 37.42 -19.26 -0.57
CA ARG A 652 37.75 -18.01 0.12
C ARG A 652 39.20 -17.66 -0.20
N GLY A 653 39.40 -16.73 -1.14
CA GLY A 653 40.75 -16.22 -1.44
C GLY A 653 41.43 -15.62 -0.20
N THR A 654 42.72 -15.91 -0.06
CA THR A 654 43.67 -15.32 0.90
C THR A 654 43.90 -13.81 0.67
N ASP A 655 43.36 -13.23 -0.41
CA ASP A 655 43.47 -11.81 -0.74
C ASP A 655 42.60 -10.89 0.15
N ALA A 656 41.86 -11.44 1.10
CA ALA A 656 41.05 -10.66 2.05
C ALA A 656 41.88 -9.88 3.10
N ILE A 657 43.20 -10.08 3.16
CA ILE A 657 44.08 -9.45 4.17
C ILE A 657 44.64 -8.10 3.68
N THR A 658 44.52 -7.77 2.39
CA THR A 658 44.98 -6.48 1.86
C THR A 658 43.87 -5.43 1.96
N ALA A 659 44.14 -4.31 2.66
CA ALA A 659 43.22 -3.19 2.81
C ALA A 659 42.75 -2.69 1.43
N GLY A 660 41.48 -2.98 1.10
CA GLY A 660 40.87 -2.73 -0.22
C GLY A 660 39.96 -3.86 -0.71
N ALA A 661 40.00 -5.04 -0.08
CA ALA A 661 39.26 -6.24 -0.52
C ALA A 661 37.82 -6.39 0.01
N LEU A 662 37.25 -5.38 0.69
CA LEU A 662 35.89 -5.44 1.27
C LEU A 662 34.75 -5.63 0.25
N THR A 663 35.05 -5.59 -1.05
CA THR A 663 34.07 -5.64 -2.16
C THR A 663 34.25 -6.81 -3.13
N ARG A 664 35.16 -7.76 -2.88
CA ARG A 664 35.38 -8.88 -3.83
C ARG A 664 34.49 -10.09 -3.53
N ASN A 665 33.50 -10.34 -4.38
CA ASN A 665 32.79 -11.62 -4.40
C ASN A 665 33.73 -12.73 -4.90
N PRO A 666 33.72 -13.93 -4.30
CA PRO A 666 34.52 -15.05 -4.77
C PRO A 666 34.05 -15.49 -6.16
N ILE A 667 35.00 -15.58 -7.10
CA ILE A 667 34.78 -16.12 -8.45
C ILE A 667 34.76 -17.67 -8.33
N PRO A 668 33.75 -18.37 -8.87
CA PRO A 668 33.74 -19.82 -8.85
C PRO A 668 34.72 -20.40 -9.87
N GLU A 669 35.44 -21.45 -9.45
CA GLU A 669 36.16 -22.33 -10.36
C GLU A 669 35.18 -23.33 -10.98
N VAL A 670 35.10 -23.32 -12.31
CA VAL A 670 34.24 -24.22 -13.08
C VAL A 670 35.03 -25.47 -13.48
N SER A 671 34.55 -26.66 -13.12
CA SER A 671 35.19 -27.93 -13.48
C SER A 671 34.18 -29.03 -13.77
N LEU A 672 34.58 -30.07 -14.51
CA LEU A 672 33.78 -31.27 -14.72
C LEU A 672 34.33 -32.41 -13.86
N ILE A 673 33.46 -33.06 -13.10
CA ILE A 673 33.81 -34.16 -12.18
C ILE A 673 33.08 -35.42 -12.62
N ASP A 674 33.75 -36.58 -12.57
CA ASP A 674 33.11 -37.86 -12.84
C ASP A 674 32.08 -38.19 -11.74
N CYS A 675 30.83 -38.38 -12.16
CA CYS A 675 29.66 -38.63 -11.32
C CYS A 675 28.77 -39.67 -12.02
N PRO A 676 29.02 -40.98 -11.80
CA PRO A 676 28.30 -42.05 -12.50
C PRO A 676 26.85 -42.20 -12.03
N ASP A 677 26.60 -42.08 -10.72
CA ASP A 677 25.31 -42.40 -10.09
C ASP A 677 24.86 -41.33 -9.08
N ARG A 678 23.56 -41.33 -8.76
CA ARG A 678 22.96 -40.37 -7.80
C ARG A 678 23.48 -40.54 -6.37
N THR A 679 23.83 -41.75 -5.97
CA THR A 679 24.47 -42.02 -4.67
C THR A 679 25.84 -41.34 -4.61
N THR A 680 26.63 -41.51 -5.66
CA THR A 680 27.95 -40.87 -5.82
C THR A 680 27.81 -39.34 -5.83
N TRP A 681 26.76 -38.79 -6.46
CA TRP A 681 26.48 -37.35 -6.43
C TRP A 681 26.32 -36.82 -4.99
N GLY A 682 25.55 -37.52 -4.15
CA GLY A 682 25.33 -37.11 -2.75
C GLY A 682 26.62 -37.12 -1.93
N GLU A 683 27.45 -38.16 -2.10
CA GLU A 683 28.76 -38.27 -1.46
C GLU A 683 29.74 -37.21 -1.95
N LEU A 684 29.78 -36.97 -3.26
CA LEU A 684 30.61 -35.93 -3.87
C LEU A 684 30.19 -34.55 -3.36
N LEU A 685 28.89 -34.25 -3.29
CA LEU A 685 28.39 -32.97 -2.80
C LEU A 685 28.85 -32.72 -1.37
N TRP A 686 28.76 -33.72 -0.49
CA TRP A 686 29.25 -33.60 0.88
C TRP A 686 30.77 -33.43 0.94
N ARG A 687 31.53 -34.27 0.20
CA ARG A 687 33.00 -34.27 0.18
C ARG A 687 33.57 -32.95 -0.33
N TRP A 688 33.00 -32.40 -1.39
CA TRP A 688 33.42 -31.15 -2.02
C TRP A 688 32.99 -29.88 -1.26
N ASN A 689 32.18 -30.03 -0.20
CA ASN A 689 31.86 -28.96 0.76
C ASN A 689 32.57 -29.15 2.12
N GLN A 690 33.49 -30.12 2.23
CA GLN A 690 34.44 -30.18 3.34
C GLN A 690 35.59 -29.20 3.13
N PRO A 691 36.17 -28.62 4.19
CA PRO A 691 37.31 -27.73 4.07
C PRO A 691 38.49 -28.51 3.46
N GLU A 692 39.35 -27.80 2.74
CA GLU A 692 40.55 -28.39 2.16
C GLU A 692 41.56 -28.75 3.27
N PRO A 693 42.58 -29.60 2.98
CA PRO A 693 43.60 -29.98 3.97
C PRO A 693 44.37 -28.79 4.57
N ASP A 694 44.36 -27.63 3.89
CA ASP A 694 44.93 -26.37 4.35
C ASP A 694 44.00 -25.56 5.27
N GLY A 695 42.78 -26.06 5.53
CA GLY A 695 41.75 -25.41 6.34
C GLY A 695 40.93 -24.35 5.60
N THR A 696 41.14 -24.15 4.30
CA THR A 696 40.36 -23.18 3.53
C THR A 696 38.92 -23.67 3.35
N PRO A 697 37.91 -22.83 3.65
CA PRO A 697 36.52 -23.18 3.41
C PRO A 697 36.23 -23.10 1.91
N ARG A 698 35.68 -24.19 1.37
CA ARG A 698 35.16 -24.27 0.01
C ARG A 698 33.66 -24.56 0.03
N SER A 699 32.92 -23.93 -0.89
CA SER A 699 31.50 -24.17 -1.10
C SER A 699 31.29 -24.56 -2.56
N THR A 700 30.79 -25.77 -2.81
CA THR A 700 30.70 -26.36 -4.15
C THR A 700 29.26 -26.70 -4.51
N LEU A 701 28.84 -26.28 -5.70
CA LEU A 701 27.60 -26.69 -6.35
C LEU A 701 27.87 -27.80 -7.35
N LEU A 702 27.02 -28.83 -7.40
CA LEU A 702 27.12 -29.93 -8.36
C LEU A 702 25.83 -30.07 -9.17
N ILE A 703 25.92 -29.92 -10.49
CA ILE A 703 24.81 -30.08 -11.43
C ILE A 703 25.06 -31.34 -12.28
N HIS A 704 24.23 -32.36 -12.11
CA HIS A 704 24.32 -33.63 -12.86
C HIS A 704 23.04 -33.91 -13.64
N GLN A 705 21.87 -33.60 -13.07
CA GLN A 705 20.55 -33.85 -13.68
C GLN A 705 19.70 -32.57 -13.75
N PRO A 706 18.65 -32.52 -14.58
CA PRO A 706 17.73 -31.37 -14.66
C PRO A 706 17.10 -31.00 -13.31
N GLN A 707 16.87 -32.00 -12.45
CA GLN A 707 16.35 -31.78 -11.08
C GLN A 707 17.31 -30.96 -10.20
N ASP A 708 18.62 -30.98 -10.50
CA ASP A 708 19.60 -30.17 -9.77
C ASP A 708 19.49 -28.69 -10.14
N LEU A 709 19.00 -28.35 -11.35
CA LEU A 709 18.67 -26.97 -11.71
C LEU A 709 17.46 -26.45 -10.95
N VAL A 710 16.41 -27.28 -10.83
CA VAL A 710 15.23 -26.93 -10.02
C VAL A 710 15.63 -26.72 -8.56
N ARG A 711 16.50 -27.58 -8.04
CA ARG A 711 17.07 -27.45 -6.70
C ARG A 711 17.90 -26.17 -6.54
N LEU A 712 18.67 -25.80 -7.57
CA LEU A 712 19.42 -24.55 -7.59
C LEU A 712 18.50 -23.32 -7.58
N GLN A 713 17.43 -23.33 -8.37
CA GLN A 713 16.41 -22.27 -8.35
C GLN A 713 15.79 -22.15 -6.95
N ARG A 714 15.43 -23.27 -6.32
CA ARG A 714 14.90 -23.28 -4.94
C ARG A 714 15.91 -22.72 -3.93
N ALA A 715 17.21 -23.02 -4.07
CA ALA A 715 18.26 -22.49 -3.20
C ALA A 715 18.47 -20.97 -3.39
N LEU A 716 18.37 -20.47 -4.63
CA LEU A 716 18.37 -19.04 -4.93
C LEU A 716 17.16 -18.33 -4.30
N LEU A 717 15.98 -18.95 -4.40
CA LEU A 717 14.75 -18.41 -3.81
C LEU A 717 14.82 -18.39 -2.29
N LEU A 718 15.35 -19.47 -1.69
CA LEU A 718 15.58 -19.58 -0.25
C LEU A 718 16.46 -18.42 0.26
N ARG A 719 17.57 -18.11 -0.43
CA ARG A 719 18.43 -16.96 -0.10
C ARG A 719 17.63 -15.64 -0.09
N GLU A 720 16.79 -15.42 -1.10
CA GLU A 720 16.00 -14.20 -1.24
C GLU A 720 14.93 -14.08 -0.16
N ILE A 721 14.21 -15.16 0.12
CA ILE A 721 13.25 -15.24 1.23
C ILE A 721 13.94 -14.92 2.55
N ILE A 722 15.09 -15.52 2.83
CA ILE A 722 15.84 -15.22 4.06
C ILE A 722 16.21 -13.74 4.15
N ASN A 723 16.67 -13.13 3.04
CA ASN A 723 17.02 -11.72 3.00
C ASN A 723 15.80 -10.81 3.22
N LEU A 724 14.66 -11.10 2.59
CA LEU A 724 13.41 -10.34 2.75
C LEU A 724 12.89 -10.38 4.21
N ASN A 725 13.11 -11.49 4.90
CA ASN A 725 12.68 -11.69 6.28
C ASN A 725 13.76 -11.26 7.32
N GLY A 726 14.71 -10.43 6.91
CA GLY A 726 15.69 -9.80 7.83
C GLY A 726 16.99 -10.58 8.03
N GLY A 727 17.29 -11.54 7.15
CA GLY A 727 18.54 -12.31 7.10
C GLY A 727 18.58 -13.51 8.05
N SER A 728 19.62 -14.34 7.91
CA SER A 728 19.82 -15.56 8.72
C SER A 728 19.93 -15.31 10.22
N SER A 729 20.26 -14.08 10.63
CA SER A 729 20.29 -13.69 12.04
C SER A 729 18.90 -13.47 12.65
N ARG A 730 17.86 -13.18 11.84
CA ARG A 730 16.48 -12.95 12.32
C ARG A 730 15.57 -14.14 12.07
N VAL A 731 15.86 -14.94 11.05
CA VAL A 731 15.21 -16.21 10.79
C VAL A 731 15.73 -17.23 11.80
N ASN A 732 15.03 -17.36 12.93
CA ASN A 732 15.33 -18.32 13.99
C ASN A 732 14.08 -19.09 14.39
N ARG A 733 14.23 -20.10 15.25
CA ARG A 733 13.12 -20.95 15.70
C ARG A 733 11.95 -20.18 16.33
N ARG A 734 12.20 -19.02 16.96
CA ARG A 734 11.15 -18.19 17.59
C ARG A 734 10.38 -17.33 16.58
N ASN A 735 11.07 -16.92 15.52
CA ASN A 735 10.55 -16.09 14.44
C ASN A 735 10.12 -16.89 13.21
N PHE A 736 10.16 -18.23 13.30
CA PHE A 736 9.56 -19.14 12.35
C PHE A 736 8.61 -20.06 13.11
N SER A 737 7.49 -19.50 13.56
CA SER A 737 6.45 -20.22 14.31
C SER A 737 5.13 -20.27 13.56
N ARG A 738 4.26 -21.22 13.91
CA ARG A 738 2.91 -21.33 13.35
C ARG A 738 2.18 -19.98 13.38
N GLY A 739 1.54 -19.65 12.27
CA GLY A 739 0.72 -18.46 12.11
C GLY A 739 1.49 -17.17 11.82
N GLN A 740 2.83 -17.18 11.86
CA GLN A 740 3.65 -16.06 11.38
C GLN A 740 3.68 -16.03 9.85
N VAL A 741 3.97 -14.85 9.31
CA VAL A 741 3.98 -14.60 7.86
C VAL A 741 5.43 -14.57 7.38
N LEU A 742 5.73 -15.40 6.41
CA LEU A 742 6.97 -15.48 5.67
C LEU A 742 6.82 -14.67 4.38
N LEU A 743 7.62 -13.62 4.21
CA LEU A 743 7.63 -12.85 2.96
C LEU A 743 8.28 -13.64 1.84
N VAL A 744 7.67 -13.65 0.66
CA VAL A 744 8.12 -14.34 -0.54
C VAL A 744 8.30 -13.30 -1.65
N PRO A 745 9.35 -13.39 -2.49
CA PRO A 745 9.52 -12.47 -3.59
C PRO A 745 8.37 -12.54 -4.61
N ASP A 746 8.06 -11.40 -5.23
CA ASP A 746 6.96 -11.21 -6.17
C ASP A 746 7.13 -12.02 -7.47
N GLU A 747 6.00 -12.29 -8.14
CA GLU A 747 6.00 -12.84 -9.51
C GLU A 747 6.33 -11.73 -10.50
N ASN A 748 7.19 -12.01 -11.48
CA ASN A 748 7.70 -11.09 -12.51
C ASN A 748 8.89 -10.20 -12.14
N THR A 749 9.62 -10.48 -11.06
CA THR A 749 11.02 -10.02 -10.99
C THR A 749 11.87 -10.87 -11.93
N LEU A 750 11.79 -10.59 -13.23
CA LEU A 750 12.64 -11.18 -14.28
C LEU A 750 14.11 -10.71 -14.16
N ASP A 751 14.56 -10.40 -12.94
CA ASP A 751 15.89 -9.90 -12.66
C ASP A 751 16.91 -11.04 -12.71
N THR A 752 18.09 -10.72 -13.22
CA THR A 752 19.21 -11.65 -13.29
C THR A 752 19.67 -12.02 -11.88
N ARG A 753 19.80 -13.33 -11.58
CA ARG A 753 20.11 -13.83 -10.24
C ARG A 753 21.58 -14.21 -10.14
N LEU A 754 22.30 -13.50 -9.26
CA LEU A 754 23.69 -13.78 -8.98
C LEU A 754 23.84 -15.05 -8.14
N LEU A 755 24.62 -16.00 -8.66
CA LEU A 755 25.12 -17.16 -7.98
C LEU A 755 26.35 -16.79 -7.16
N ASP A 756 26.25 -16.96 -5.85
CA ASP A 756 27.29 -16.64 -4.89
C ASP A 756 27.60 -17.84 -3.98
N ARG A 757 28.61 -17.68 -3.13
CA ARG A 757 29.01 -18.69 -2.15
C ARG A 757 27.88 -19.09 -1.19
N ARG A 758 27.00 -18.16 -0.80
CA ARG A 758 25.87 -18.46 0.11
C ARG A 758 24.82 -19.32 -0.57
N VAL A 759 24.57 -19.11 -1.87
CA VAL A 759 23.69 -20.00 -2.65
C VAL A 759 24.26 -21.42 -2.66
N ALA A 760 25.58 -21.57 -2.78
CA ALA A 760 26.24 -22.88 -2.66
C ALA A 760 26.05 -23.53 -1.28
N GLU A 761 26.13 -22.76 -0.19
CA GLU A 761 25.82 -23.24 1.16
C GLU A 761 24.36 -23.66 1.29
N HIS A 762 23.41 -22.84 0.85
CA HIS A 762 21.99 -23.17 0.87
C HIS A 762 21.67 -24.40 0.02
N PHE A 763 22.33 -24.57 -1.14
CA PHE A 763 22.20 -25.75 -1.99
C PHE A 763 22.64 -27.02 -1.26
N LEU A 764 23.75 -26.97 -0.52
CA LEU A 764 24.18 -28.09 0.33
C LEU A 764 23.12 -28.41 1.40
N HIS A 765 22.56 -27.38 2.05
CA HIS A 765 21.51 -27.54 3.06
C HIS A 765 20.24 -28.18 2.48
N THR A 766 19.98 -28.06 1.17
CA THR A 766 18.82 -28.76 0.56
C THR A 766 18.93 -30.29 0.58
N GLU A 767 20.12 -30.87 0.74
CA GLU A 767 20.30 -32.33 0.84
C GLU A 767 20.83 -32.75 2.21
N HIS A 768 21.95 -32.13 2.62
CA HIS A 768 22.74 -32.55 3.78
C HIS A 768 22.54 -31.63 4.99
N TYR A 769 21.32 -31.09 5.20
CA TYR A 769 21.05 -30.16 6.31
C TYR A 769 21.39 -30.74 7.69
N TYR A 770 21.07 -32.01 7.94
CA TYR A 770 21.30 -32.62 9.26
C TYR A 770 22.79 -32.77 9.55
N ALA A 771 23.56 -33.28 8.59
CA ALA A 771 25.01 -33.41 8.71
C ALA A 771 25.69 -32.03 8.81
N ALA A 772 25.21 -31.03 8.07
CA ALA A 772 25.71 -29.66 8.14
C ALA A 772 25.40 -29.00 9.49
N ALA A 773 24.18 -29.17 10.01
CA ALA A 773 23.78 -28.65 11.33
C ALA A 773 24.61 -29.29 12.45
N LEU A 774 24.80 -30.61 12.42
CA LEU A 774 25.63 -31.32 13.39
C LEU A 774 27.09 -30.83 13.34
N ARG A 775 27.66 -30.70 12.14
CA ARG A 775 29.03 -30.17 11.96
C ARG A 775 29.15 -28.74 12.48
N ASN A 776 28.15 -27.89 12.23
CA ASN A 776 28.15 -26.52 12.74
C ASN A 776 28.12 -26.51 14.28
N ILE A 777 27.26 -27.32 14.89
CA ILE A 777 27.22 -27.51 16.35
C ILE A 777 28.60 -27.95 16.86
N GLU A 778 29.18 -29.00 16.30
CA GLU A 778 30.47 -29.53 16.75
C GLU A 778 31.62 -28.52 16.58
N ALA A 779 31.63 -27.77 15.47
CA ALA A 779 32.62 -26.73 15.21
C ALA A 779 32.51 -25.58 16.23
N THR A 780 31.29 -25.11 16.52
CA THR A 780 31.07 -24.06 17.52
C THR A 780 31.49 -24.53 18.92
N LEU A 781 31.19 -25.78 19.27
CA LEU A 781 31.60 -26.36 20.55
C LEU A 781 33.13 -26.50 20.65
N ALA A 782 33.79 -26.99 19.61
CA ALA A 782 35.24 -27.12 19.57
C ALA A 782 35.95 -25.75 19.64
N GLU A 783 35.37 -24.72 19.02
CA GLU A 783 35.90 -23.36 19.12
C GLU A 783 35.75 -22.78 20.53
N ILE A 784 34.63 -23.07 21.21
CA ILE A 784 34.48 -22.70 22.63
C ILE A 784 35.53 -23.42 23.47
N ASP A 785 35.74 -24.72 23.29
CA ASP A 785 36.76 -25.48 24.02
C ASP A 785 38.17 -24.90 23.78
N ARG A 786 38.49 -24.53 22.54
CA ARG A 786 39.73 -23.87 22.19
C ARG A 786 39.88 -22.52 22.89
N LEU A 787 38.87 -21.66 22.84
CA LEU A 787 38.89 -20.35 23.49
C LEU A 787 38.98 -20.47 25.01
N LEU A 788 38.36 -21.49 25.60
CA LEU A 788 38.45 -21.77 27.02
C LEU A 788 39.85 -22.25 27.40
N ALA A 789 40.45 -23.14 26.61
CA ALA A 789 41.83 -23.59 26.78
C ALA A 789 42.83 -22.44 26.62
N GLU A 790 42.60 -21.52 25.69
CA GLU A 790 43.42 -20.30 25.51
C GLU A 790 43.22 -19.31 26.68
N SER A 791 42.02 -19.26 27.27
CA SER A 791 41.69 -18.36 28.39
C SER A 791 42.04 -18.89 29.79
N GLY A 792 42.50 -20.15 29.91
CA GLY A 792 42.73 -20.80 31.20
C GLY A 792 44.04 -21.59 31.28
N SER A 793 44.99 -21.10 32.08
CA SER A 793 45.86 -21.99 32.87
C SER A 793 45.02 -22.69 33.96
N PRO A 794 45.43 -23.86 34.47
CA PRO A 794 44.57 -25.00 34.73
C PRO A 794 43.74 -24.84 36.01
N ASN A 795 42.43 -25.02 35.90
CA ASN A 795 41.68 -25.82 36.87
C ASN A 795 40.33 -26.21 36.26
N GLN A 796 40.30 -27.46 35.81
CA GLN A 796 39.11 -28.25 35.51
C GLN A 796 38.15 -28.30 36.71
N PRO A 797 36.89 -28.67 36.45
CA PRO A 797 36.53 -30.06 36.71
C PRO A 797 36.22 -30.88 35.44
#